data_AF-A0A1S3QJJ6-F1
#
_entry.id   AF-A0A1S3QJJ6-F1
#
_cell.length_a   1.000
_cell.length_b   1.000
_cell.length_c   1.000
_cell.angle_alpha   90.00
_cell.angle_beta   90.00
_cell.angle_gamma   90.00
#
_symmetry.space_group_name_H-M   'P 1'
#
loop_
_entity.id
_entity.type
_entity.pdbx_description
1 polymer ?
#
loop_
_entity_poly.entity_id
_entity_poly.type
_entity_poly.pdbx_seq_one_letter_code
_entity_poly.pdbx_strand_id
1 'polypeptide(L)'
;MASLAMTCEVAALGVFNLQSESMILLVHLSSYFYSPAPPPAPPLALVHFNQSLLKPPTVHQSTGVSEQGPLLQDWGRMAAHFIRDQWTCLGYGRRIGLPGPLELPRASGSLEAAIEALSLLPSGLVLPVLDFMASMLPQVALSEEALCVEAVTVSWKLVLGLSSNPHDFWPTLQGFVTMAFHHSLLELTVDQAPGFTATLQQIAVELMELSQAKTGVFNVLIQHCCHTWLPSDPGSEGQSQSDAMFSSALLHPDILAEACVYGPVFRRDQRLIQEVQVFVERLGEKCAANTAVPSDNRDDQFPRVCVVAFLSRLQPSNQLHERLMEELVLRLLKKDEAISKSKQRYYSNSLQHRVKNRVWQTLLMLLPKLRGEFVGTILGRVFEAGFVSNQASVKYLIEWKMVLILVQYPEHIDRLWTCFRVDQEKTKTSVCTFLSVLVHLNIIMPQLKEKALQWRKALDVILQWCFSHNFSVRLYALLALKRVWGLEGARAEAEEGAGGPDGLGGLATVVKACLHQAEAMQSTGNASKNWTRIQDHFFFGVFHPVRDYSVETIFYTFPSLSEVFEDEWIPPWKFEKLVDFSQSASLPLRNPVPDLSQIQPGDWIQQDKGDQDGEERWAEVQKKMTPWRLGIQEQGPELGLVPQQRAARLGKLHSSLLVVASLIDKPTNLGG
;
A
#
# COMPACT_ATOMS: atom_id res chain seq x y z
N MET A 1 7.44 21.90 43.30
CA MET A 1 6.95 21.47 41.97
C MET A 1 7.46 20.09 41.60
N ALA A 2 8.77 19.84 41.48
CA ALA A 2 9.30 18.51 41.13
C ALA A 2 8.71 17.34 41.94
N SER A 3 8.62 17.44 43.26
CA SER A 3 8.00 16.39 44.09
C SER A 3 6.51 16.16 43.79
N LEU A 4 5.77 17.23 43.44
CA LEU A 4 4.36 17.14 43.05
C LEU A 4 4.22 16.48 41.68
N ALA A 5 5.03 16.90 40.70
CA ALA A 5 5.05 16.30 39.38
C ALA A 5 5.38 14.80 39.43
N MET A 6 6.39 14.42 40.21
CA MET A 6 6.72 13.01 40.44
C MET A 6 5.55 12.24 41.08
N THR A 7 4.83 12.86 42.03
CA THR A 7 3.64 12.24 42.63
C THR A 7 2.54 12.04 41.60
N CYS A 8 2.28 13.04 40.75
CA CYS A 8 1.31 12.96 39.64
C CYS A 8 1.69 11.88 38.61
N GLU A 9 2.97 11.78 38.24
CA GLU A 9 3.49 10.74 37.32
C GLU A 9 3.29 9.34 37.90
N VAL A 10 3.68 9.11 39.16
CA VAL A 10 3.48 7.81 39.84
C VAL A 10 1.99 7.49 39.96
N ALA A 11 1.16 8.50 40.22
CA ALA A 11 -0.27 8.32 40.36
C ALA A 11 -0.96 8.00 39.02
N ALA A 12 -0.47 8.55 37.91
CA ALA A 12 -0.94 8.23 36.57
C ALA A 12 -0.70 6.77 36.17
N LEU A 13 0.26 6.08 36.81
CA LEU A 13 0.52 4.65 36.63
C LEU A 13 -0.50 3.73 37.34
N GLY A 14 -1.54 4.30 37.97
CA GLY A 14 -2.58 3.51 38.64
C GLY A 14 -2.16 2.89 39.96
N VAL A 15 -1.02 3.34 40.53
CA VAL A 15 -0.46 2.80 41.78
C VAL A 15 -1.28 3.20 43.01
N PHE A 16 -2.04 4.30 42.94
CA PHE A 16 -2.87 4.78 44.05
C PHE A 16 -4.36 4.51 43.82
N ASN A 17 -5.08 4.23 44.91
CA ASN A 17 -6.54 4.13 44.89
C ASN A 17 -7.16 5.53 44.64
N LEU A 18 -8.06 5.63 43.65
CA LEU A 18 -8.75 6.86 43.21
C LEU A 18 -9.50 7.57 44.34
N GLN A 19 -9.89 6.86 45.41
CA GLN A 19 -10.62 7.42 46.56
C GLN A 19 -9.73 7.86 47.73
N SER A 20 -8.40 7.81 47.60
CA SER A 20 -7.51 8.26 48.69
C SER A 20 -7.54 9.78 48.86
N GLU A 21 -7.44 10.24 50.11
CA GLU A 21 -7.41 11.67 50.48
C GLU A 21 -6.29 12.43 49.75
N SER A 22 -5.16 11.75 49.51
CA SER A 22 -4.04 12.25 48.70
C SER A 22 -4.42 12.57 47.26
N MET A 23 -5.29 11.77 46.63
CA MET A 23 -5.78 12.03 45.26
C MET A 23 -6.68 13.26 45.22
N ILE A 24 -7.55 13.43 46.22
CA ILE A 24 -8.44 14.60 46.34
C ILE A 24 -7.60 15.88 46.48
N LEU A 25 -6.55 15.87 47.31
CA LEU A 25 -5.63 17.00 47.46
C LEU A 25 -4.87 17.32 46.15
N LEU A 26 -4.51 16.31 45.36
CA LEU A 26 -3.90 16.52 44.04
C LEU A 26 -4.88 17.13 43.02
N VAL A 27 -6.18 16.83 43.11
CA VAL A 27 -7.20 17.49 42.26
C VAL A 27 -7.35 18.97 42.64
N HIS A 28 -7.30 19.30 43.94
CA HIS A 28 -7.30 20.69 44.40
C HIS A 28 -6.06 21.48 43.96
N LEU A 29 -4.99 20.81 43.55
CA LEU A 29 -3.81 21.47 42.99
C LEU A 29 -4.11 22.22 41.69
N SER A 30 -5.14 21.81 40.95
CA SER A 30 -5.62 22.57 39.78
C SER A 30 -6.11 23.97 40.15
N SER A 31 -6.73 24.17 41.33
CA SER A 31 -7.23 25.48 41.74
C SER A 31 -6.12 26.50 42.01
N TYR A 32 -4.91 26.03 42.33
CA TYR A 32 -3.73 26.90 42.42
C TYR A 32 -3.45 27.58 41.08
N PHE A 33 -3.51 26.83 39.97
CA PHE A 33 -3.23 27.36 38.65
C PHE A 33 -4.32 28.31 38.13
N TYR A 34 -5.58 28.06 38.53
CA TYR A 34 -6.75 28.84 38.13
C TYR A 34 -7.15 29.93 39.15
N SER A 35 -6.31 30.23 40.15
CA SER A 35 -6.62 31.23 41.16
C SER A 35 -6.76 32.63 40.55
N PRO A 36 -7.79 33.41 40.92
CA PRO A 36 -8.04 34.73 40.34
C PRO A 36 -6.92 35.71 40.69
N ALA A 37 -6.52 36.51 39.70
CA ALA A 37 -5.49 37.52 39.89
C ALA A 37 -5.91 38.64 40.86
N PRO A 38 -4.97 39.21 41.62
CA PRO A 38 -5.22 40.43 42.36
C PRO A 38 -5.57 41.58 41.39
N PRO A 39 -6.56 42.45 41.70
CA PRO A 39 -6.95 43.57 40.85
C PRO A 39 -5.75 44.51 40.58
N PRO A 40 -5.61 45.07 39.36
CA PRO A 40 -6.65 45.34 38.34
C PRO A 40 -6.80 44.25 37.25
N ALA A 41 -6.22 43.07 37.43
CA ALA A 41 -6.33 42.00 36.43
C ALA A 41 -7.75 41.41 36.35
N PRO A 42 -8.21 40.95 35.17
CA PRO A 42 -9.54 40.37 35.00
C PRO A 42 -9.72 39.13 35.89
N PRO A 43 -10.94 38.85 36.39
CA PRO A 43 -11.22 37.76 37.35
C PRO A 43 -10.93 36.34 36.83
N LEU A 44 -10.55 36.21 35.55
CA LEU A 44 -10.22 34.97 34.85
C LEU A 44 -8.73 34.87 34.44
N ALA A 45 -7.87 35.80 34.88
CA ALA A 45 -6.45 35.78 34.55
C ALA A 45 -5.76 34.53 35.11
N LEU A 46 -4.99 33.85 34.25
CA LEU A 46 -4.27 32.60 34.53
C LEU A 46 -2.92 32.91 35.19
N VAL A 47 -2.95 33.30 36.47
CA VAL A 47 -1.80 33.90 37.19
C VAL A 47 -0.59 32.98 37.27
N HIS A 48 -0.80 31.68 37.39
CA HIS A 48 0.24 30.72 37.79
C HIS A 48 0.72 29.79 36.67
N PHE A 49 0.35 30.08 35.42
CA PHE A 49 0.90 29.37 34.26
C PHE A 49 2.27 29.94 33.89
N ASN A 50 3.15 29.06 33.40
CA ASN A 50 4.47 29.40 32.88
C ASN A 50 5.35 30.25 33.82
N GLN A 51 5.08 30.24 35.13
CA GLN A 51 5.87 31.02 36.08
C GLN A 51 7.29 30.45 36.14
N SER A 52 8.27 31.28 35.79
CA SER A 52 9.67 30.88 35.81
C SER A 52 10.30 31.05 37.19
N LEU A 53 11.31 30.25 37.51
CA LEU A 53 12.10 30.42 38.72
C LEU A 53 12.92 31.72 38.62
N LEU A 54 12.85 32.56 39.65
CA LEU A 54 13.66 33.77 39.77
C LEU A 54 15.14 33.42 39.92
N LYS A 55 15.97 33.90 38.98
CA LYS A 55 17.41 33.63 39.00
C LYS A 55 18.04 34.14 40.30
N PRO A 56 18.85 33.33 41.02
CA PRO A 56 19.51 33.78 42.24
C PRO A 56 20.45 34.94 41.94
N PRO A 57 20.54 35.95 42.82
CA PRO A 57 21.45 37.07 42.62
C PRO A 57 22.91 36.58 42.58
N THR A 58 23.65 36.98 41.55
CA THR A 58 25.09 36.72 41.46
C THR A 58 25.82 37.54 42.52
N VAL A 59 26.39 36.89 43.53
CA VAL A 59 27.29 37.56 44.47
C VAL A 59 28.50 38.04 43.69
N HIS A 60 28.67 39.37 43.56
CA HIS A 60 29.86 39.97 42.97
C HIS A 60 31.09 39.60 43.82
N GLN A 61 31.81 38.55 43.46
CA GLN A 61 33.17 38.34 43.94
C GLN A 61 34.10 39.22 43.09
N SER A 62 34.70 40.20 43.76
CA SER A 62 35.62 41.17 43.21
C SER A 62 37.00 40.56 42.92
N THR A 63 37.09 39.59 42.02
CA THR A 63 38.37 39.14 41.43
C THR A 63 38.10 38.51 40.06
N GLY A 64 38.61 39.16 39.02
CA GLY A 64 38.70 38.88 37.56
C GLY A 64 38.47 37.51 36.90
N VAL A 65 37.95 36.47 37.55
CA VAL A 65 37.57 35.20 36.92
C VAL A 65 36.19 34.81 37.48
N SER A 66 35.14 35.10 36.72
CA SER A 66 33.75 34.74 37.06
C SER A 66 33.55 33.23 36.85
N GLU A 67 34.00 32.40 37.79
CA GLU A 67 33.44 31.05 37.93
C GLU A 67 31.99 31.19 38.39
N GLN A 68 31.03 31.11 37.45
CA GLN A 68 29.63 30.99 37.80
C GLN A 68 29.48 29.69 38.62
N GLY A 69 29.00 29.79 39.86
CA GLY A 69 28.78 28.60 40.69
C GLY A 69 27.88 27.57 39.98
N PRO A 70 28.00 26.26 40.29
CA PRO A 70 27.34 25.18 39.56
C PRO A 70 25.80 25.35 39.46
N LEU A 71 25.16 25.95 40.46
CA LEU A 71 23.72 26.28 40.45
C LEU A 71 23.32 27.34 39.41
N LEU A 72 24.22 28.27 39.07
CA LEU A 72 23.97 29.31 38.06
C LEU A 72 24.23 28.80 36.65
N GLN A 73 25.11 27.81 36.48
CA GLN A 73 25.45 27.19 35.21
C GLN A 73 24.27 26.37 34.64
N ASP A 74 23.56 25.64 35.51
CA ASP A 74 22.40 24.83 35.14
C ASP A 74 21.04 25.52 35.41
N TRP A 75 21.03 26.81 35.72
CA TRP A 75 19.80 27.53 36.08
C TRP A 75 18.72 27.46 35.00
N GLY A 76 19.11 27.59 33.72
CA GLY A 76 18.17 27.49 32.59
C GLY A 76 17.49 26.13 32.52
N ARG A 77 18.24 25.05 32.79
CA ARG A 77 17.70 23.69 32.87
C ARG A 77 16.71 23.56 34.04
N MET A 78 17.07 24.04 35.23
CA MET A 78 16.18 24.00 36.39
C MET A 78 14.89 24.80 36.18
N ALA A 79 14.99 25.99 35.59
CA ALA A 79 13.83 26.83 35.26
C ALA A 79 12.91 26.14 34.23
N ALA A 80 13.47 25.49 33.21
CA ALA A 80 12.70 24.72 32.24
C ALA A 80 11.99 23.51 32.88
N HIS A 81 12.69 22.74 33.72
CA HIS A 81 12.08 21.63 34.46
C HIS A 81 10.95 22.11 35.38
N PHE A 82 11.09 23.28 36.01
CA PHE A 82 10.04 23.85 36.83
C PHE A 82 8.75 24.14 36.04
N ILE A 83 8.87 24.69 34.83
CA ILE A 83 7.73 24.92 33.93
C ILE A 83 7.13 23.57 33.50
N ARG A 84 7.97 22.61 33.08
CA ARG A 84 7.53 21.24 32.71
C ARG A 84 6.76 20.56 33.84
N ASP A 85 7.20 20.72 35.07
CA ASP A 85 6.56 20.14 36.25
C ASP A 85 5.20 20.80 36.56
N GLN A 86 5.01 22.09 36.25
CA GLN A 86 3.69 22.74 36.30
C GLN A 86 2.72 22.06 35.34
N TRP A 87 3.12 21.88 34.08
CA TRP A 87 2.30 21.21 33.05
C TRP A 87 2.01 19.75 33.38
N THR A 88 2.96 19.05 33.99
CA THR A 88 2.76 17.67 34.48
C THR A 88 1.66 17.63 35.54
N CYS A 89 1.68 18.57 36.49
CA CYS A 89 0.63 18.66 37.52
C CYS A 89 -0.74 19.05 36.92
N LEU A 90 -0.76 20.00 35.99
CA LEU A 90 -1.97 20.47 35.29
C LEU A 90 -2.62 19.35 34.47
N GLY A 91 -1.84 18.64 33.67
CA GLY A 91 -2.32 17.52 32.84
C GLY A 91 -2.87 16.38 33.68
N TYR A 92 -2.27 16.10 34.84
CA TYR A 92 -2.78 15.12 35.78
C TYR A 92 -4.11 15.55 36.42
N GLY A 93 -4.19 16.79 36.92
CA GLY A 93 -5.41 17.33 37.51
C GLY A 93 -6.59 17.31 36.54
N ARG A 94 -6.34 17.55 35.24
CA ARG A 94 -7.36 17.44 34.19
C ARG A 94 -7.82 16.02 33.90
N ARG A 95 -6.94 15.03 33.98
CA ARG A 95 -7.29 13.61 33.76
C ARG A 95 -8.21 13.04 34.84
N ILE A 96 -8.14 13.54 36.08
CA ILE A 96 -8.85 12.96 37.24
C ILE A 96 -9.98 13.84 37.76
N GLY A 97 -9.90 15.16 37.62
CA GLY A 97 -11.03 16.03 37.90
C GLY A 97 -12.25 15.62 37.08
N LEU A 98 -13.48 15.81 37.60
CA LEU A 98 -14.70 15.55 36.85
C LEU A 98 -14.54 16.19 35.45
N PRO A 99 -14.76 15.45 34.34
CA PRO A 99 -14.57 15.93 32.98
C PRO A 99 -15.68 16.90 32.57
N GLY A 100 -15.89 17.94 33.37
CA GLY A 100 -16.72 19.07 33.02
C GLY A 100 -15.94 19.97 32.06
N PRO A 101 -16.58 20.49 31.00
CA PRO A 101 -15.98 21.52 30.16
C PRO A 101 -15.54 22.69 31.04
N LEU A 102 -14.32 23.20 30.83
CA LEU A 102 -13.96 24.49 31.43
C LEU A 102 -14.88 25.57 30.87
N GLU A 103 -15.11 26.62 31.65
CA GLU A 103 -15.66 27.86 31.09
C GLU A 103 -14.80 28.28 29.89
N LEU A 104 -15.44 28.53 28.76
CA LEU A 104 -14.77 28.79 27.48
C LEU A 104 -13.59 29.79 27.59
N PRO A 105 -13.71 30.94 28.30
CA PRO A 105 -12.59 31.88 28.45
C PRO A 105 -11.37 31.27 29.17
N ARG A 106 -11.60 30.39 30.16
CA ARG A 106 -10.50 29.68 30.86
C ARG A 106 -9.88 28.62 29.96
N ALA A 107 -10.70 27.96 29.13
CA ALA A 107 -10.22 26.96 28.19
C ALA A 107 -9.30 27.59 27.13
N SER A 108 -9.73 28.70 26.52
CA SER A 108 -8.95 29.46 25.53
C SER A 108 -7.65 29.98 26.14
N GLY A 109 -7.71 30.66 27.29
CA GLY A 109 -6.50 31.16 27.94
C GLY A 109 -5.53 30.04 28.36
N SER A 110 -6.04 28.87 28.77
CA SER A 110 -5.18 27.73 29.13
C SER A 110 -4.46 27.18 27.91
N LEU A 111 -5.12 27.18 26.75
CA LEU A 111 -4.52 26.76 25.49
C LEU A 111 -3.48 27.78 25.02
N GLU A 112 -3.75 29.09 25.10
CA GLU A 112 -2.76 30.14 24.82
C GLU A 112 -1.50 29.98 25.68
N ALA A 113 -1.68 29.76 27.00
CA ALA A 113 -0.56 29.49 27.90
C ALA A 113 0.21 28.22 27.52
N ALA A 114 -0.47 27.18 27.02
CA ALA A 114 0.17 25.97 26.55
C ALA A 114 1.00 26.22 25.27
N ILE A 115 0.49 27.01 24.33
CA ILE A 115 1.22 27.42 23.13
C ILE A 115 2.47 28.21 23.50
N GLU A 116 2.36 29.14 24.46
CA GLU A 116 3.50 29.88 24.98
C GLU A 116 4.54 28.93 25.62
N ALA A 117 4.08 27.94 26.39
CA ALA A 117 4.96 26.96 27.04
C ALA A 117 5.82 26.16 26.04
N LEU A 118 5.28 25.84 24.86
CA LEU A 118 6.03 25.17 23.79
C LEU A 118 7.24 26.00 23.32
N SER A 119 7.17 27.33 23.44
CA SER A 119 8.28 28.23 23.08
C SER A 119 9.28 28.43 24.24
N LEU A 120 8.83 28.23 25.49
CA LEU A 120 9.66 28.38 26.69
C LEU A 120 10.45 27.12 27.03
N LEU A 121 9.91 25.95 26.71
CA LEU A 121 10.50 24.66 27.06
C LEU A 121 11.48 24.17 25.98
N PRO A 122 12.61 23.57 26.38
CA PRO A 122 13.40 22.74 25.48
C PRO A 122 12.54 21.61 24.90
N SER A 123 12.83 21.23 23.66
CA SER A 123 12.03 20.29 22.89
C SER A 123 11.88 18.91 23.54
N GLY A 124 12.83 18.45 24.36
CA GLY A 124 12.73 17.19 25.12
C GLY A 124 11.80 17.24 26.35
N LEU A 125 11.25 18.41 26.71
CA LEU A 125 10.44 18.62 27.92
C LEU A 125 8.97 18.94 27.65
N VAL A 126 8.53 18.90 26.39
CA VAL A 126 7.21 19.40 25.97
C VAL A 126 6.06 18.38 26.12
N LEU A 127 6.36 17.09 26.33
CA LEU A 127 5.32 16.04 26.34
C LEU A 127 4.15 16.34 27.29
N PRO A 128 4.37 16.82 28.53
CA PRO A 128 3.26 17.16 29.43
C PRO A 128 2.37 18.29 28.91
N VAL A 129 2.93 19.19 28.08
CA VAL A 129 2.18 20.27 27.43
C VAL A 129 1.30 19.69 26.32
N LEU A 130 1.84 18.82 25.46
CA LEU A 130 1.07 18.15 24.40
C LEU A 130 -0.07 17.30 24.97
N ASP A 131 0.20 16.53 26.04
CA ASP A 131 -0.81 15.77 26.77
C ASP A 131 -1.94 16.66 27.29
N PHE A 132 -1.59 17.83 27.85
CA PHE A 132 -2.59 18.79 28.31
C PHE A 132 -3.40 19.36 27.14
N MET A 133 -2.74 19.77 26.06
CA MET A 133 -3.39 20.30 24.86
C MET A 133 -4.36 19.30 24.22
N ALA A 134 -4.04 18.00 24.25
CA ALA A 134 -4.92 16.93 23.74
C ALA A 134 -6.29 16.94 24.44
N SER A 135 -6.33 17.25 25.73
CA SER A 135 -7.58 17.37 26.50
C SER A 135 -8.32 18.70 26.26
N MET A 136 -7.62 19.73 25.81
CA MET A 136 -8.14 21.10 25.68
C MET A 136 -8.68 21.39 24.29
N LEU A 137 -7.99 20.98 23.23
CA LEU A 137 -8.39 21.26 21.85
C LEU A 137 -9.85 20.89 21.54
N PRO A 138 -10.38 19.71 21.93
CA PRO A 138 -11.78 19.37 21.69
C PRO A 138 -12.79 20.35 22.29
N GLN A 139 -12.45 21.01 23.41
CA GLN A 139 -13.35 21.92 24.12
C GLN A 139 -13.48 23.29 23.43
N VAL A 140 -12.47 23.69 22.64
CA VAL A 140 -12.39 25.02 22.02
C VAL A 140 -12.45 24.98 20.50
N ALA A 141 -12.35 23.81 19.86
CA ALA A 141 -12.27 23.66 18.40
C ALA A 141 -13.38 24.38 17.61
N LEU A 142 -14.61 24.37 18.11
CA LEU A 142 -15.76 25.02 17.45
C LEU A 142 -15.90 26.52 17.76
N SER A 143 -15.27 27.00 18.84
CA SER A 143 -15.44 28.39 19.29
C SER A 143 -14.23 29.26 18.98
N GLU A 144 -13.02 28.70 19.08
CA GLU A 144 -11.74 29.38 18.88
C GLU A 144 -10.89 28.59 17.87
N GLU A 145 -11.42 28.46 16.66
CA GLU A 145 -10.79 27.69 15.59
C GLU A 145 -9.35 28.17 15.29
N ALA A 146 -9.14 29.49 15.20
CA ALA A 146 -7.83 30.08 14.89
C ALA A 146 -6.77 29.69 15.94
N LEU A 147 -7.15 29.65 17.22
CA LEU A 147 -6.26 29.25 18.31
C LEU A 147 -5.90 27.76 18.21
N CYS A 148 -6.84 26.91 17.79
CA CYS A 148 -6.60 25.49 17.55
C CYS A 148 -5.64 25.26 16.37
N VAL A 149 -5.82 26.03 15.29
CA VAL A 149 -4.91 26.03 14.13
C VAL A 149 -3.49 26.43 14.56
N GLU A 150 -3.35 27.49 15.36
CA GLU A 150 -2.06 27.93 15.89
C GLU A 150 -1.42 26.84 16.75
N ALA A 151 -2.17 26.28 17.71
CA ALA A 151 -1.73 25.23 18.61
C ALA A 151 -1.15 24.01 17.85
N VAL A 152 -1.88 23.51 16.87
CA VAL A 152 -1.46 22.37 16.06
C VAL A 152 -0.25 22.74 15.18
N THR A 153 -0.24 23.93 14.58
CA THR A 153 0.86 24.39 13.73
C THR A 153 2.17 24.57 14.50
N VAL A 154 2.13 25.20 15.68
CA VAL A 154 3.31 25.40 16.54
C VAL A 154 3.85 24.06 17.02
N SER A 155 2.97 23.15 17.46
CA SER A 155 3.36 21.81 17.89
C SER A 155 4.01 21.00 16.77
N TRP A 156 3.47 21.08 15.55
CA TRP A 156 4.04 20.41 14.39
C TRP A 156 5.43 20.94 14.02
N LYS A 157 5.62 22.26 14.01
CA LYS A 157 6.94 22.88 13.79
C LYS A 157 7.97 22.42 14.83
N LEU A 158 7.54 22.24 16.07
CA LEU A 158 8.40 21.73 17.13
C LEU A 158 8.82 20.26 16.87
N VAL A 159 7.89 19.41 16.44
CA VAL A 159 8.20 18.03 16.02
C VAL A 159 9.20 18.01 14.85
N LEU A 160 9.01 18.87 13.85
CA LEU A 160 9.95 18.98 12.72
C LEU A 160 11.35 19.42 13.16
N GLY A 161 11.43 20.36 14.11
CA GLY A 161 12.69 20.81 14.72
C GLY A 161 13.47 19.70 15.44
N LEU A 162 12.79 18.64 15.87
CA LEU A 162 13.37 17.47 16.52
C LEU A 162 13.89 16.40 15.56
N SER A 163 13.72 16.56 14.25
CA SER A 163 14.03 15.52 13.25
C SER A 163 15.45 14.92 13.34
N SER A 164 16.41 15.69 13.84
CA SER A 164 17.82 15.31 14.05
C SER A 164 18.11 14.60 15.38
N ASN A 165 17.19 14.60 16.34
CA ASN A 165 17.31 13.96 17.66
C ASN A 165 16.27 12.85 17.81
N PRO A 166 16.62 11.58 17.48
CA PRO A 166 15.68 10.47 17.54
C PRO A 166 15.08 10.21 18.93
N HIS A 167 15.82 10.44 20.00
CA HIS A 167 15.37 10.18 21.37
C HIS A 167 14.13 11.02 21.71
N ASP A 168 14.16 12.31 21.37
CA ASP A 168 13.05 13.22 21.67
C ASP A 168 12.00 13.24 20.55
N PHE A 169 12.40 12.97 19.31
CA PHE A 169 11.51 13.00 18.14
C PHE A 169 10.35 12.01 18.27
N TRP A 170 10.61 10.74 18.59
CA TRP A 170 9.56 9.70 18.55
C TRP A 170 8.49 9.88 19.63
N PRO A 171 8.85 10.12 20.91
CA PRO A 171 7.84 10.42 21.93
C PRO A 171 7.04 11.68 21.59
N THR A 172 7.70 12.73 21.09
CA THR A 172 7.03 14.00 20.76
C THR A 172 6.10 13.85 19.56
N LEU A 173 6.50 13.08 18.54
CA LEU A 173 5.64 12.74 17.40
C LEU A 173 4.39 11.98 17.87
N GLN A 174 4.55 11.02 18.78
CA GLN A 174 3.42 10.27 19.33
C GLN A 174 2.47 11.18 20.11
N GLY A 175 2.98 12.02 21.02
CA GLY A 175 2.18 13.00 21.76
C GLY A 175 1.47 13.99 20.83
N PHE A 176 2.15 14.46 19.78
CA PHE A 176 1.58 15.31 18.76
C PHE A 176 0.45 14.64 17.99
N VAL A 177 0.64 13.40 17.52
CA VAL A 177 -0.39 12.65 16.78
C VAL A 177 -1.61 12.43 17.68
N THR A 178 -1.43 12.02 18.94
CA THR A 178 -2.53 11.85 19.89
C THR A 178 -3.29 13.16 20.14
N MET A 179 -2.59 14.28 20.21
CA MET A 179 -3.18 15.60 20.39
C MET A 179 -3.94 16.10 19.14
N ALA A 180 -3.29 16.09 17.98
CA ALA A 180 -3.83 16.69 16.75
C ALA A 180 -4.90 15.81 16.09
N PHE A 181 -4.75 14.48 16.16
CA PHE A 181 -5.68 13.51 15.60
C PHE A 181 -6.55 12.87 16.70
N HIS A 182 -6.93 13.67 17.71
CA HIS A 182 -7.84 13.23 18.78
C HIS A 182 -9.23 12.90 18.21
N HIS A 183 -9.93 11.91 18.79
CA HIS A 183 -11.19 11.38 18.23
C HIS A 183 -12.25 12.48 17.96
N SER A 184 -12.52 13.35 18.93
CA SER A 184 -13.48 14.47 18.77
C SER A 184 -13.08 15.48 17.70
N LEU A 185 -11.78 15.60 17.39
CA LEU A 185 -11.27 16.51 16.36
C LEU A 185 -11.38 15.87 14.97
N LEU A 186 -11.21 14.55 14.87
CA LEU A 186 -11.39 13.81 13.63
C LEU A 186 -12.85 13.79 13.14
N GLU A 187 -13.80 13.91 14.08
CA GLU A 187 -15.24 13.99 13.79
C GLU A 187 -15.68 15.33 13.19
N LEU A 188 -14.84 16.38 13.28
CA LEU A 188 -15.18 17.71 12.78
C LEU A 188 -15.30 17.72 11.24
N THR A 189 -16.38 18.29 10.74
CA THR A 189 -16.60 18.47 9.31
C THR A 189 -16.01 19.78 8.81
N VAL A 190 -15.79 19.88 7.49
CA VAL A 190 -15.32 21.12 6.84
C VAL A 190 -16.27 22.30 7.11
N ASP A 191 -17.58 22.04 7.26
CA ASP A 191 -18.57 23.09 7.56
C ASP A 191 -18.47 23.59 9.01
N GLN A 192 -17.99 22.77 9.93
CA GLN A 192 -17.87 23.10 11.35
C GLN A 192 -16.58 23.86 11.68
N ALA A 193 -15.45 23.44 11.10
CA ALA A 193 -14.13 24.02 11.36
C ALA A 193 -13.26 23.96 10.09
N PRO A 194 -13.50 24.81 9.08
CA PRO A 194 -12.88 24.72 7.76
C PRO A 194 -11.35 24.92 7.75
N GLY A 195 -10.85 25.92 8.47
CA GLY A 195 -9.43 26.20 8.60
C GLY A 195 -8.69 25.14 9.42
N PHE A 196 -9.32 24.62 10.48
CA PHE A 196 -8.74 23.57 11.30
C PHE A 196 -8.67 22.22 10.56
N THR A 197 -9.76 21.81 9.90
CA THR A 197 -9.78 20.58 9.10
C THR A 197 -8.79 20.63 7.93
N ALA A 198 -8.69 21.77 7.23
CA ALA A 198 -7.67 21.97 6.18
C ALA A 198 -6.24 21.86 6.75
N THR A 199 -5.99 22.42 7.93
CA THR A 199 -4.69 22.34 8.61
C THR A 199 -4.33 20.89 8.97
N LEU A 200 -5.27 20.12 9.51
CA LEU A 200 -5.07 18.70 9.81
C LEU A 200 -4.78 17.88 8.55
N GLN A 201 -5.51 18.13 7.46
CA GLN A 201 -5.26 17.48 6.17
C GLN A 201 -3.85 17.80 5.64
N GLN A 202 -3.43 19.07 5.71
CA GLN A 202 -2.09 19.47 5.31
C GLN A 202 -1.02 18.74 6.13
N ILE A 203 -1.18 18.69 7.45
CA ILE A 203 -0.23 18.00 8.34
C ILE A 203 -0.20 16.50 8.07
N ALA A 204 -1.34 15.86 7.79
CA ALA A 204 -1.38 14.46 7.41
C ALA A 204 -0.56 14.21 6.13
N VAL A 205 -0.64 15.10 5.13
CA VAL A 205 0.20 15.04 3.92
C VAL A 205 1.67 15.23 4.27
N GLU A 206 2.02 16.23 5.08
CA GLU A 206 3.42 16.48 5.49
C GLU A 206 4.01 15.30 6.29
N LEU A 207 3.21 14.64 7.13
CA LEU A 207 3.60 13.40 7.81
C LEU A 207 3.89 12.26 6.82
N MET A 208 3.03 12.09 5.80
CA MET A 208 3.24 11.10 4.74
C MET A 208 4.48 11.42 3.89
N GLU A 209 4.74 12.68 3.59
CA GLU A 209 5.95 13.12 2.87
C GLU A 209 7.21 12.88 3.71
N LEU A 210 7.20 13.26 4.99
CA LEU A 210 8.31 13.03 5.92
C LEU A 210 8.62 11.53 6.06
N SER A 211 7.58 10.69 6.04
CA SER A 211 7.74 9.23 6.14
C SER A 211 8.49 8.61 4.96
N GLN A 212 8.51 9.27 3.78
CA GLN A 212 9.34 8.83 2.66
C GLN A 212 10.85 8.94 2.92
N ALA A 213 11.25 9.82 3.85
CA ALA A 213 12.64 10.01 4.23
C ALA A 213 12.98 9.39 5.60
N LYS A 214 12.00 9.30 6.51
CA LYS A 214 12.16 8.80 7.88
C LYS A 214 11.12 7.72 8.18
N THR A 215 11.52 6.46 8.01
CA THR A 215 10.69 5.29 8.31
C THR A 215 10.13 5.33 9.73
N GLY A 216 8.86 4.96 9.89
CA GLY A 216 8.17 4.93 11.18
C GLY A 216 7.27 6.15 11.44
N VAL A 217 7.44 7.26 10.72
CA VAL A 217 6.60 8.46 10.94
C VAL A 217 5.13 8.17 10.64
N PHE A 218 4.85 7.54 9.50
CA PHE A 218 3.47 7.21 9.15
C PHE A 218 2.89 6.09 10.02
N ASN A 219 3.74 5.23 10.57
CA ASN A 219 3.36 4.14 11.47
C ASN A 219 2.63 4.68 12.70
N VAL A 220 3.13 5.78 13.28
CA VAL A 220 2.53 6.44 14.44
C VAL A 220 1.13 6.98 14.10
N LEU A 221 1.00 7.68 12.96
CA LEU A 221 -0.28 8.24 12.51
C LEU A 221 -1.32 7.14 12.25
N ILE A 222 -0.99 6.18 11.38
CA ILE A 222 -1.97 5.15 10.97
C ILE A 222 -2.37 4.24 12.13
N GLN A 223 -1.43 3.87 13.01
CA GLN A 223 -1.74 3.08 14.19
C GLN A 223 -2.70 3.82 15.13
N HIS A 224 -2.45 5.10 15.39
CA HIS A 224 -3.34 5.94 16.19
C HIS A 224 -4.73 6.07 15.58
N CYS A 225 -4.82 6.35 14.28
CA CYS A 225 -6.09 6.45 13.57
C CYS A 225 -6.87 5.12 13.59
N CYS A 226 -6.22 3.99 13.30
CA CYS A 226 -6.87 2.67 13.34
C CYS A 226 -7.41 2.32 14.72
N HIS A 227 -6.66 2.60 15.81
CA HIS A 227 -7.15 2.39 17.17
C HIS A 227 -8.28 3.34 17.56
N THR A 228 -8.25 4.57 17.04
CA THR A 228 -9.30 5.57 17.30
C THR A 228 -10.61 5.20 16.61
N TRP A 229 -10.56 4.78 15.35
CA TRP A 229 -11.75 4.45 14.56
C TRP A 229 -12.34 3.08 14.89
N LEU A 230 -11.50 2.14 15.35
CA LEU A 230 -11.93 0.79 15.68
C LEU A 230 -11.10 0.23 16.86
N PRO A 231 -11.41 0.63 18.11
CA PRO A 231 -10.68 0.16 19.29
C PRO A 231 -10.81 -1.36 19.48
N SER A 232 -9.74 -2.03 19.94
CA SER A 232 -9.70 -3.50 20.10
C SER A 232 -10.57 -4.03 21.25
N ASP A 233 -10.76 -3.22 22.30
CA ASP A 233 -11.65 -3.52 23.42
C ASP A 233 -12.73 -2.43 23.46
N PRO A 234 -13.86 -2.60 22.75
CA PRO A 234 -14.99 -1.72 22.94
C PRO A 234 -15.45 -1.98 24.36
N GLY A 235 -15.11 -1.09 25.29
CA GLY A 235 -15.64 -1.17 26.65
C GLY A 235 -17.17 -1.14 26.64
N SER A 236 -17.79 -0.95 27.80
CA SER A 236 -19.24 -0.81 28.00
C SER A 236 -19.91 0.37 27.23
N GLU A 237 -19.28 0.89 26.18
CA GLU A 237 -19.75 1.93 25.28
C GLU A 237 -20.79 1.35 24.31
N GLY A 238 -21.95 2.01 24.22
CA GLY A 238 -23.04 1.56 23.36
C GLY A 238 -22.69 1.64 21.87
N GLN A 239 -23.36 0.83 21.04
CA GLN A 239 -23.19 0.80 19.57
C GLN A 239 -23.19 2.20 18.92
N SER A 240 -24.03 3.12 19.40
CA SER A 240 -24.12 4.48 18.88
C SER A 240 -22.84 5.32 19.02
N GLN A 241 -22.04 5.09 20.07
CA GLN A 241 -20.78 5.80 20.27
C GLN A 241 -19.66 5.22 19.40
N SER A 242 -19.64 3.89 19.23
CA SER A 242 -18.74 3.21 18.29
C SER A 242 -18.99 3.62 16.83
N ASP A 243 -20.26 3.79 16.43
CA ASP A 243 -20.61 4.26 15.08
C ASP A 243 -20.19 5.72 14.86
N ALA A 244 -20.31 6.58 15.87
CA ALA A 244 -19.85 7.96 15.80
C ALA A 244 -18.33 8.05 15.61
N MET A 245 -17.56 7.32 16.42
CA MET A 245 -16.10 7.24 16.28
C MET A 245 -15.69 6.73 14.90
N PHE A 246 -16.34 5.67 14.42
CA PHE A 246 -16.06 5.11 13.10
C PHE A 246 -16.41 6.08 11.95
N SER A 247 -17.50 6.85 12.09
CA SER A 247 -17.95 7.78 11.04
C SER A 247 -16.88 8.80 10.66
N SER A 248 -16.01 9.19 11.60
CA SER A 248 -14.87 10.06 11.32
C SER A 248 -13.86 9.46 10.34
N ALA A 249 -13.75 8.12 10.23
CA ALA A 249 -12.89 7.47 9.24
C ALA A 249 -13.30 7.81 7.79
N LEU A 250 -14.60 8.05 7.54
CA LEU A 250 -15.12 8.47 6.24
C LEU A 250 -14.74 9.91 5.88
N LEU A 251 -14.33 10.72 6.85
CA LEU A 251 -13.82 12.09 6.63
C LEU A 251 -12.33 12.11 6.29
N HIS A 252 -11.59 11.06 6.66
CA HIS A 252 -10.15 10.93 6.43
C HIS A 252 -9.73 9.71 5.57
N PRO A 253 -10.44 9.39 4.47
CA PRO A 253 -10.16 8.21 3.66
C PRO A 253 -8.78 8.24 2.96
N ASP A 254 -8.17 9.43 2.81
CA ASP A 254 -6.83 9.58 2.23
C ASP A 254 -5.75 8.93 3.10
N ILE A 255 -5.88 8.99 4.43
CA ILE A 255 -4.96 8.33 5.36
C ILE A 255 -4.97 6.81 5.13
N LEU A 256 -6.17 6.22 5.03
CA LEU A 256 -6.34 4.79 4.78
C LEU A 256 -5.87 4.40 3.37
N ALA A 257 -6.22 5.20 2.36
CA ALA A 257 -5.82 4.94 0.98
C ALA A 257 -4.31 4.98 0.80
N GLU A 258 -3.60 5.90 1.45
CA GLU A 258 -2.14 5.95 1.41
C GLU A 258 -1.52 4.78 2.17
N ALA A 259 -2.06 4.42 3.35
CA ALA A 259 -1.60 3.26 4.11
C ALA A 259 -1.67 1.95 3.31
N CYS A 260 -2.72 1.76 2.49
CA CYS A 260 -2.87 0.57 1.64
C CYS A 260 -1.72 0.40 0.64
N VAL A 261 -1.13 1.49 0.17
CA VAL A 261 -0.09 1.47 -0.87
C VAL A 261 1.26 1.97 -0.38
N TYR A 262 1.40 2.19 0.91
CA TYR A 262 2.60 2.71 1.52
C TYR A 262 3.79 1.73 1.40
N GLY A 263 4.98 2.31 1.29
CA GLY A 263 6.24 1.61 1.24
C GLY A 263 7.23 2.42 0.39
N PRO A 264 8.09 3.23 1.01
CA PRO A 264 9.05 4.08 0.30
C PRO A 264 10.07 3.25 -0.48
N VAL A 265 10.59 3.83 -1.58
CA VAL A 265 11.73 3.27 -2.32
C VAL A 265 12.92 4.18 -2.11
N PHE A 266 13.81 3.77 -1.21
CA PHE A 266 14.97 4.56 -0.84
C PHE A 266 16.00 4.67 -1.95
N ARG A 267 16.62 5.85 -2.03
CA ARG A 267 17.85 6.02 -2.83
C ARG A 267 18.98 5.21 -2.22
N ARG A 268 20.03 4.97 -3.01
CA ARG A 268 21.16 4.10 -2.61
C ARG A 268 21.83 4.54 -1.30
N ASP A 269 21.98 5.83 -1.10
CA ASP A 269 22.52 6.46 0.12
C ASP A 269 21.61 6.24 1.33
N GLN A 270 20.30 6.46 1.16
CA GLN A 270 19.30 6.22 2.20
C GLN A 270 19.21 4.73 2.57
N ARG A 271 19.27 3.84 1.57
CA ARG A 271 19.25 2.39 1.79
C ARG A 271 20.42 1.93 2.65
N LEU A 272 21.62 2.48 2.45
CA LEU A 272 22.76 2.18 3.30
C LEU A 272 22.51 2.58 4.77
N ILE A 273 21.90 3.75 4.98
CA ILE A 273 21.52 4.22 6.33
C ILE A 273 20.54 3.25 6.97
N GLN A 274 19.52 2.82 6.23
CA GLN A 274 18.52 1.86 6.70
C GLN A 274 19.14 0.49 7.03
N GLU A 275 20.04 -0.02 6.19
CA GLU A 275 20.75 -1.29 6.44
C GLU A 275 21.62 -1.22 7.71
N VAL A 276 22.29 -0.08 7.95
CA VAL A 276 23.03 0.14 9.20
C VAL A 276 22.10 0.22 10.40
N GLN A 277 20.97 0.91 10.29
CA GLN A 277 19.96 0.97 11.36
C GLN A 277 19.44 -0.42 11.70
N VAL A 278 18.99 -1.19 10.71
CA VAL A 278 18.52 -2.57 10.89
C VAL A 278 19.62 -3.46 11.51
N PHE A 279 20.88 -3.28 11.12
CA PHE A 279 21.99 -4.01 11.75
C PHE A 279 22.13 -3.66 13.24
N VAL A 280 22.07 -2.38 13.60
CA VAL A 280 22.13 -1.92 14.99
C VAL A 280 20.94 -2.46 15.78
N GLU A 281 19.74 -2.40 15.24
CA GLU A 281 18.51 -2.93 15.86
C GLU A 281 18.63 -4.44 16.14
N ARG A 282 19.22 -5.20 15.21
CA ARG A 282 19.47 -6.66 15.38
C ARG A 282 20.44 -6.99 16.51
N LEU A 283 21.24 -6.05 16.99
CA LEU A 283 22.08 -6.25 18.19
C LEU A 283 21.23 -6.35 19.48
N GLY A 284 19.95 -5.96 19.41
CA GLY A 284 19.00 -6.01 20.51
C GLY A 284 19.40 -5.13 21.69
N GLU A 285 18.93 -5.47 22.89
CA GLU A 285 19.19 -4.72 24.13
C GLU A 285 20.68 -4.65 24.51
N LYS A 286 21.54 -5.46 23.90
CA LYS A 286 23.00 -5.41 24.12
C LYS A 286 23.62 -4.12 23.57
N CYS A 287 22.95 -3.45 22.65
CA CYS A 287 23.37 -2.16 22.15
C CYS A 287 22.69 -1.03 22.94
N ALA A 288 23.50 -0.19 23.61
CA ALA A 288 22.97 0.94 24.39
C ALA A 288 22.11 1.91 23.56
N ALA A 289 22.36 2.00 22.25
CA ALA A 289 21.54 2.80 21.33
C ALA A 289 20.10 2.29 21.25
N ASN A 290 19.89 0.98 21.27
CA ASN A 290 18.56 0.37 21.21
C ASN A 290 17.78 0.54 22.52
N THR A 291 18.49 0.59 23.66
CA THR A 291 17.88 0.93 24.96
C THR A 291 17.44 2.40 25.00
N ALA A 292 18.25 3.30 24.44
CA ALA A 292 17.95 4.73 24.41
C ALA A 292 16.86 5.08 23.40
N VAL A 293 16.78 4.36 22.28
CA VAL A 293 15.90 4.65 21.15
C VAL A 293 15.23 3.35 20.69
N PRO A 294 14.05 3.00 21.21
CA PRO A 294 13.35 1.77 20.81
C PRO A 294 12.94 1.83 19.33
N SER A 295 13.06 0.70 18.63
CA SER A 295 12.85 0.59 17.18
C SER A 295 11.65 -0.27 16.77
N ASP A 296 10.89 -0.79 17.73
CA ASP A 296 9.89 -1.85 17.52
C ASP A 296 8.82 -1.52 16.46
N ASN A 297 8.62 -0.23 16.16
CA ASN A 297 7.61 0.27 15.22
C ASN A 297 8.19 0.97 13.96
N ARG A 298 9.42 0.65 13.51
CA ARG A 298 10.04 1.27 12.32
C ARG A 298 10.08 0.35 11.08
N ASP A 299 9.08 -0.49 10.93
CA ASP A 299 8.93 -1.32 9.74
C ASP A 299 8.15 -0.58 8.64
N ASP A 300 8.71 -0.45 7.43
CA ASP A 300 8.06 0.20 6.28
C ASP A 300 6.81 -0.55 5.79
N GLN A 301 6.68 -1.84 6.14
CA GLN A 301 5.48 -2.61 5.85
C GLN A 301 4.36 -2.36 6.88
N PHE A 302 4.68 -1.80 8.04
CA PHE A 302 3.74 -1.69 9.16
C PHE A 302 2.49 -0.88 8.84
N PRO A 303 2.51 0.23 8.06
CA PRO A 303 1.28 0.91 7.67
C PRO A 303 0.33 0.02 6.88
N ARG A 304 0.87 -0.84 6.00
CA ARG A 304 0.09 -1.86 5.29
C ARG A 304 -0.45 -2.92 6.25
N VAL A 305 0.34 -3.34 7.23
CA VAL A 305 -0.09 -4.30 8.27
C VAL A 305 -1.27 -3.73 9.09
N CYS A 306 -1.16 -2.48 9.55
CA CYS A 306 -2.20 -1.76 10.30
C CYS A 306 -3.50 -1.65 9.50
N VAL A 307 -3.43 -1.16 8.26
CA VAL A 307 -4.65 -0.97 7.46
C VAL A 307 -5.29 -2.29 7.08
N VAL A 308 -4.51 -3.34 6.76
CA VAL A 308 -5.07 -4.66 6.45
C VAL A 308 -5.74 -5.28 7.69
N ALA A 309 -5.17 -5.11 8.89
CA ALA A 309 -5.80 -5.54 10.13
C ALA A 309 -7.09 -4.76 10.42
N PHE A 310 -7.08 -3.43 10.25
CA PHE A 310 -8.26 -2.59 10.37
C PHE A 310 -9.38 -3.04 9.39
N LEU A 311 -9.06 -3.22 8.12
CA LEU A 311 -10.00 -3.69 7.10
C LEU A 311 -10.53 -5.10 7.38
N SER A 312 -9.73 -5.97 8.02
CA SER A 312 -10.15 -7.34 8.35
C SER A 312 -11.32 -7.37 9.33
N ARG A 313 -11.35 -6.40 10.25
CA ARG A 313 -12.35 -6.25 11.31
C ARG A 313 -13.65 -5.61 10.82
N LEU A 314 -13.64 -4.97 9.65
CA LEU A 314 -14.85 -4.38 9.07
C LEU A 314 -15.89 -5.45 8.72
N GLN A 315 -17.13 -5.18 9.13
CA GLN A 315 -18.28 -6.07 8.95
C GLN A 315 -19.15 -5.62 7.76
N PRO A 316 -19.42 -6.49 6.77
CA PRO A 316 -20.28 -6.16 5.63
C PRO A 316 -21.72 -5.81 6.01
N SER A 317 -22.19 -6.23 7.18
CA SER A 317 -23.54 -5.92 7.68
C SER A 317 -23.69 -4.48 8.22
N ASN A 318 -22.59 -3.78 8.48
CA ASN A 318 -22.61 -2.39 8.95
C ASN A 318 -22.50 -1.44 7.74
N GLN A 319 -23.47 -0.54 7.59
CA GLN A 319 -23.54 0.40 6.46
C GLN A 319 -22.37 1.39 6.39
N LEU A 320 -21.83 1.83 7.53
CA LEU A 320 -20.67 2.72 7.57
C LEU A 320 -19.41 1.98 7.11
N HIS A 321 -19.23 0.74 7.57
CA HIS A 321 -18.12 -0.13 7.16
C HIS A 321 -18.17 -0.40 5.66
N GLU A 322 -19.35 -0.75 5.15
CA GLU A 322 -19.60 -0.95 3.72
C GLU A 322 -19.22 0.30 2.91
N ARG A 323 -19.73 1.47 3.30
CA ARG A 323 -19.43 2.73 2.63
C ARG A 323 -17.93 3.04 2.60
N LEU A 324 -17.22 2.80 3.71
CA LEU A 324 -15.77 3.03 3.77
C LEU A 324 -15.01 2.08 2.84
N MET A 325 -15.36 0.79 2.82
CA MET A 325 -14.74 -0.19 1.93
C MET A 325 -14.96 0.17 0.45
N GLU A 326 -16.18 0.57 0.07
CA GLU A 326 -16.50 0.97 -1.30
C GLU A 326 -15.75 2.24 -1.72
N GLU A 327 -15.71 3.28 -0.87
CA GLU A 327 -14.95 4.51 -1.11
C GLU A 327 -13.45 4.23 -1.27
N LEU A 328 -12.89 3.38 -0.41
CA LEU A 328 -11.49 2.97 -0.47
C LEU A 328 -11.17 2.24 -1.79
N VAL A 329 -12.03 1.31 -2.21
CA VAL A 329 -11.89 0.60 -3.50
C VAL A 329 -11.87 1.59 -4.67
N LEU A 330 -12.78 2.57 -4.68
CA LEU A 330 -12.82 3.58 -5.73
C LEU A 330 -11.54 4.43 -5.78
N ARG A 331 -11.00 4.82 -4.62
CA ARG A 331 -9.73 5.57 -4.53
C ARG A 331 -8.54 4.76 -5.03
N LEU A 332 -8.43 3.49 -4.63
CA LEU A 332 -7.35 2.60 -5.06
C LEU A 332 -7.38 2.35 -6.57
N LEU A 333 -8.57 2.10 -7.14
CA LEU A 333 -8.74 1.98 -8.60
C LEU A 333 -8.39 3.28 -9.33
N LYS A 334 -8.77 4.44 -8.78
CA LYS A 334 -8.37 5.74 -9.35
C LYS A 334 -6.85 5.95 -9.31
N LYS A 335 -6.17 5.47 -8.26
CA LYS A 335 -4.71 5.51 -8.14
C LYS A 335 -4.03 4.62 -9.17
N ASP A 336 -4.54 3.40 -9.41
CA ASP A 336 -4.08 2.50 -10.49
C ASP A 336 -4.23 3.15 -11.88
N GLU A 337 -5.39 3.75 -12.14
CA GLU A 337 -5.70 4.42 -13.40
C GLU A 337 -4.79 5.63 -13.63
N ALA A 338 -4.53 6.44 -12.60
CA ALA A 338 -3.61 7.59 -12.67
C ALA A 338 -2.17 7.18 -13.03
N ILE A 339 -1.69 6.07 -12.47
CA ILE A 339 -0.37 5.50 -12.82
C ILE A 339 -0.36 5.05 -14.27
N SER A 340 -1.42 4.35 -14.70
CA SER A 340 -1.56 3.85 -16.08
C SER A 340 -1.61 4.98 -17.11
N LYS A 341 -2.29 6.08 -16.79
CA LYS A 341 -2.39 7.28 -17.64
C LYS A 341 -1.10 8.10 -17.69
N SER A 342 -0.41 8.26 -16.56
CA SER A 342 0.83 9.04 -16.50
C SER A 342 2.00 8.36 -17.20
N LYS A 343 2.10 7.02 -17.09
CA LYS A 343 3.17 6.26 -17.73
C LYS A 343 2.66 4.88 -18.15
N GLN A 344 2.40 4.73 -19.45
CA GLN A 344 1.86 3.50 -20.03
C GLN A 344 2.80 2.29 -19.83
N ARG A 345 4.11 2.50 -19.73
CA ARG A 345 5.11 1.45 -19.43
C ARG A 345 6.05 1.89 -18.32
N TYR A 346 6.05 1.15 -17.23
CA TYR A 346 6.99 1.32 -16.12
C TYR A 346 7.80 0.04 -15.92
N TYR A 347 8.99 0.17 -15.31
CA TYR A 347 9.94 -0.93 -15.13
C TYR A 347 9.50 -1.86 -14.00
N SER A 348 9.89 -3.13 -14.10
CA SER A 348 9.68 -4.08 -13.01
C SER A 348 10.32 -3.55 -11.73
N ASN A 349 9.61 -3.72 -10.63
CA ASN A 349 9.99 -3.29 -9.29
C ASN A 349 10.22 -1.77 -9.11
N SER A 350 9.82 -0.92 -10.07
CA SER A 350 9.74 0.52 -9.85
C SER A 350 8.68 0.88 -8.79
N LEU A 351 8.70 2.11 -8.29
CA LEU A 351 7.67 2.58 -7.34
C LEU A 351 6.26 2.42 -7.91
N GLN A 352 6.05 2.76 -9.19
CA GLN A 352 4.75 2.57 -9.86
C GLN A 352 4.32 1.10 -9.85
N HIS A 353 5.23 0.18 -10.14
CA HIS A 353 4.96 -1.26 -10.13
C HIS A 353 4.54 -1.76 -8.74
N ARG A 354 5.29 -1.36 -7.71
CA ARG A 354 5.04 -1.75 -6.32
C ARG A 354 3.69 -1.20 -5.85
N VAL A 355 3.40 0.07 -6.13
CA VAL A 355 2.10 0.68 -5.80
C VAL A 355 0.94 -0.06 -6.46
N LYS A 356 1.04 -0.41 -7.76
CA LYS A 356 -0.02 -1.20 -8.42
C LYS A 356 -0.18 -2.59 -7.79
N ASN A 357 0.91 -3.30 -7.45
CA ASN A 357 0.80 -4.57 -6.72
C ASN A 357 0.03 -4.39 -5.39
N ARG A 358 0.41 -3.39 -4.57
CA ARG A 358 -0.24 -3.08 -3.29
C ARG A 358 -1.72 -2.74 -3.44
N VAL A 359 -2.09 -1.99 -4.48
CA VAL A 359 -3.49 -1.73 -4.86
C VAL A 359 -4.23 -3.04 -5.07
N TRP A 360 -3.75 -3.90 -5.97
CA TRP A 360 -4.46 -5.13 -6.32
C TRP A 360 -4.49 -6.15 -5.18
N GLN A 361 -3.47 -6.19 -4.32
CA GLN A 361 -3.49 -6.98 -3.08
C GLN A 361 -4.61 -6.55 -2.14
N THR A 362 -4.75 -5.24 -1.90
CA THR A 362 -5.81 -4.69 -1.05
C THR A 362 -7.19 -4.93 -1.67
N LEU A 363 -7.32 -4.73 -2.99
CA LEU A 363 -8.56 -4.98 -3.70
C LEU A 363 -8.96 -6.46 -3.64
N LEU A 364 -8.02 -7.39 -3.75
CA LEU A 364 -8.27 -8.82 -3.55
C LEU A 364 -8.84 -9.03 -2.14
N MET A 365 -8.10 -8.65 -1.10
CA MET A 365 -8.48 -8.81 0.31
C MET A 365 -9.91 -8.32 0.63
N LEU A 366 -10.33 -7.20 0.05
CA LEU A 366 -11.68 -6.64 0.26
C LEU A 366 -12.81 -7.38 -0.48
N LEU A 367 -12.52 -8.12 -1.56
CA LEU A 367 -13.54 -8.74 -2.43
C LEU A 367 -14.69 -9.44 -1.67
N PRO A 368 -14.44 -10.37 -0.73
CA PRO A 368 -15.49 -11.15 -0.09
C PRO A 368 -16.44 -10.30 0.76
N LYS A 369 -16.03 -9.07 1.12
CA LYS A 369 -16.80 -8.13 1.95
C LYS A 369 -17.60 -7.12 1.13
N LEU A 370 -17.44 -7.06 -0.19
CA LEU A 370 -18.12 -6.10 -1.06
C LEU A 370 -19.47 -6.64 -1.53
N ARG A 371 -20.46 -5.74 -1.67
CA ARG A 371 -21.76 -6.05 -2.28
C ARG A 371 -21.64 -6.36 -3.76
N GLY A 372 -22.45 -7.31 -4.24
CA GLY A 372 -22.50 -7.68 -5.65
C GLY A 372 -22.85 -6.52 -6.58
N GLU A 373 -23.82 -5.68 -6.20
CA GLU A 373 -24.19 -4.49 -6.98
C GLU A 373 -22.99 -3.55 -7.19
N PHE A 374 -22.25 -3.25 -6.12
CA PHE A 374 -21.06 -2.41 -6.18
C PHE A 374 -19.95 -3.05 -7.03
N VAL A 375 -19.69 -4.35 -6.85
CA VAL A 375 -18.72 -5.09 -7.69
C VAL A 375 -19.08 -4.96 -9.18
N GLY A 376 -20.37 -5.04 -9.51
CA GLY A 376 -20.87 -4.82 -10.86
C GLY A 376 -20.57 -3.42 -11.42
N THR A 377 -20.51 -2.39 -10.58
CA THR A 377 -20.17 -1.01 -11.00
C THR A 377 -18.68 -0.83 -11.31
N ILE A 378 -17.79 -1.50 -10.57
CA ILE A 378 -16.33 -1.36 -10.75
C ILE A 378 -15.75 -2.33 -11.77
N LEU A 379 -16.49 -3.37 -12.16
CA LEU A 379 -16.00 -4.44 -13.03
C LEU A 379 -15.42 -3.93 -14.36
N GLY A 380 -16.01 -2.89 -14.95
CA GLY A 380 -15.47 -2.26 -16.16
C GLY A 380 -14.04 -1.72 -15.95
N ARG A 381 -13.76 -1.14 -14.78
CA ARG A 381 -12.42 -0.66 -14.42
C ARG A 381 -11.43 -1.82 -14.20
N VAL A 382 -11.90 -2.95 -13.68
CA VAL A 382 -11.08 -4.16 -13.52
C VAL A 382 -10.65 -4.71 -14.87
N PHE A 383 -11.57 -4.81 -15.83
CA PHE A 383 -11.24 -5.24 -17.19
C PHE A 383 -10.35 -4.25 -17.93
N GLU A 384 -10.59 -2.94 -17.79
CA GLU A 384 -9.72 -1.92 -18.35
C GLU A 384 -8.28 -2.03 -17.81
N ALA A 385 -8.12 -2.25 -16.50
CA ALA A 385 -6.80 -2.49 -15.92
C ALA A 385 -6.10 -3.72 -16.51
N GLY A 386 -6.86 -4.78 -16.84
CA GLY A 386 -6.35 -5.97 -17.53
C GLY A 386 -5.84 -5.70 -18.96
N PHE A 387 -6.43 -4.72 -19.66
CA PHE A 387 -5.97 -4.29 -20.98
C PHE A 387 -4.72 -3.42 -20.93
N VAL A 388 -4.60 -2.56 -19.90
CA VAL A 388 -3.56 -1.52 -19.84
C VAL A 388 -2.33 -1.95 -19.03
N SER A 389 -2.46 -2.90 -18.09
CA SER A 389 -1.34 -3.36 -17.29
C SER A 389 -0.26 -4.01 -18.16
N ASN A 390 1.01 -3.71 -17.86
CA ASN A 390 2.17 -4.18 -18.62
C ASN A 390 3.11 -5.10 -17.82
N GLN A 391 2.89 -5.27 -16.52
CA GLN A 391 3.74 -6.08 -15.63
C GLN A 391 3.04 -7.37 -15.23
N ALA A 392 3.76 -8.49 -15.32
CA ALA A 392 3.19 -9.82 -15.11
C ALA A 392 2.60 -10.01 -13.71
N SER A 393 3.30 -9.63 -12.64
CA SER A 393 2.79 -9.79 -11.27
C SER A 393 1.48 -9.03 -11.03
N VAL A 394 1.37 -7.80 -11.56
CA VAL A 394 0.13 -7.01 -11.51
C VAL A 394 -0.98 -7.69 -12.33
N LYS A 395 -0.66 -8.19 -13.52
CA LYS A 395 -1.63 -8.94 -14.34
C LYS A 395 -2.16 -10.16 -13.62
N TYR A 396 -1.30 -10.96 -13.02
CA TYR A 396 -1.72 -12.15 -12.28
C TYR A 396 -2.67 -11.81 -11.12
N LEU A 397 -2.46 -10.69 -10.41
CA LEU A 397 -3.40 -10.23 -9.37
C LEU A 397 -4.75 -9.77 -9.95
N ILE A 398 -4.72 -9.05 -11.08
CA ILE A 398 -5.93 -8.65 -11.81
C ILE A 398 -6.70 -9.87 -12.30
N GLU A 399 -6.02 -10.82 -12.95
CA GLU A 399 -6.57 -12.07 -13.46
C GLU A 399 -7.19 -12.89 -12.33
N TRP A 400 -6.49 -12.99 -11.18
CA TRP A 400 -7.05 -13.63 -9.98
C TRP A 400 -8.32 -12.95 -9.51
N LYS A 401 -8.34 -11.61 -9.44
CA LYS A 401 -9.53 -10.83 -9.07
C LYS A 401 -10.67 -11.08 -10.06
N MET A 402 -10.39 -11.13 -11.37
CA MET A 402 -11.40 -11.45 -12.40
C MET A 402 -11.99 -12.84 -12.19
N VAL A 403 -11.14 -13.86 -11.97
CA VAL A 403 -11.60 -15.23 -11.71
C VAL A 403 -12.50 -15.28 -10.47
N LEU A 404 -12.07 -14.66 -9.36
CA LEU A 404 -12.87 -14.63 -8.13
C LEU A 404 -14.20 -13.90 -8.30
N ILE A 405 -14.23 -12.77 -9.01
CA ILE A 405 -15.48 -12.06 -9.32
C ILE A 405 -16.41 -12.98 -10.11
N LEU A 406 -15.92 -13.69 -11.13
CA LEU A 406 -16.76 -14.57 -11.95
C LEU A 406 -17.23 -15.83 -11.21
N VAL A 407 -16.50 -16.27 -10.18
CA VAL A 407 -16.94 -17.33 -9.28
C VAL A 407 -18.04 -16.83 -8.33
N GLN A 408 -17.87 -15.64 -7.76
CA GLN A 408 -18.82 -15.09 -6.77
C GLN A 408 -20.07 -14.45 -7.40
N TYR A 409 -19.92 -13.87 -8.59
CA TYR A 409 -20.92 -13.11 -9.34
C TYR A 409 -20.97 -13.59 -10.82
N PRO A 410 -21.42 -14.84 -11.05
CA PRO A 410 -21.41 -15.50 -12.36
C PRO A 410 -22.25 -14.80 -13.43
N GLU A 411 -23.22 -13.96 -13.04
CA GLU A 411 -24.03 -13.12 -13.93
C GLU A 411 -23.22 -12.15 -14.79
N HIS A 412 -21.96 -11.90 -14.44
CA HIS A 412 -21.09 -10.99 -15.16
C HIS A 412 -20.27 -11.64 -16.30
N ILE A 413 -20.43 -12.95 -16.55
CA ILE A 413 -19.63 -13.68 -17.55
C ILE A 413 -19.72 -13.08 -18.96
N ASP A 414 -20.86 -12.54 -19.39
CA ASP A 414 -20.99 -11.94 -20.72
C ASP A 414 -20.13 -10.67 -20.92
N ARG A 415 -19.77 -9.99 -19.82
CA ARG A 415 -18.83 -8.88 -19.88
C ARG A 415 -17.41 -9.36 -20.18
N LEU A 416 -17.01 -10.53 -19.67
CA LEU A 416 -15.73 -11.16 -20.05
C LEU A 416 -15.70 -11.46 -21.56
N TRP A 417 -16.78 -12.03 -22.11
CA TRP A 417 -16.84 -12.33 -23.55
C TRP A 417 -16.75 -11.07 -24.41
N THR A 418 -17.28 -9.95 -23.93
CA THR A 418 -17.19 -8.66 -24.62
C THR A 418 -15.73 -8.17 -24.74
N CYS A 419 -14.85 -8.51 -23.79
CA CYS A 419 -13.43 -8.16 -23.85
C CYS A 419 -12.70 -8.79 -25.06
N PHE A 420 -13.15 -9.94 -25.56
CA PHE A 420 -12.55 -10.59 -26.73
C PHE A 420 -13.05 -10.03 -28.07
N ARG A 421 -14.09 -9.18 -28.05
CA ARG A 421 -14.64 -8.52 -29.26
C ARG A 421 -13.93 -7.21 -29.59
N VAL A 422 -13.02 -6.75 -28.74
CA VAL A 422 -12.25 -5.53 -28.95
C VAL A 422 -11.25 -5.76 -30.09
N ASP A 423 -11.12 -4.77 -30.97
CA ASP A 423 -10.29 -4.79 -32.17
C ASP A 423 -8.89 -5.40 -31.94
N GLN A 424 -8.55 -6.44 -32.72
CA GLN A 424 -7.30 -7.20 -32.60
C GLN A 424 -6.06 -6.32 -32.81
N GLU A 425 -6.17 -5.26 -33.61
CA GLU A 425 -5.07 -4.32 -33.84
C GLU A 425 -4.80 -3.43 -32.63
N LYS A 426 -5.83 -3.17 -31.81
CA LYS A 426 -5.73 -2.32 -30.60
C LYS A 426 -5.30 -3.10 -29.36
N THR A 427 -5.57 -4.41 -29.30
CA THR A 427 -5.39 -5.25 -28.10
C THR A 427 -4.06 -5.99 -28.02
N LYS A 428 -3.15 -5.85 -29.01
CA LYS A 428 -1.77 -6.40 -29.02
C LYS A 428 -1.64 -7.73 -28.23
N THR A 429 -0.88 -7.73 -27.13
CA THR A 429 -0.69 -8.88 -26.22
C THR A 429 -1.56 -8.82 -24.97
N SER A 430 -2.35 -7.76 -24.78
CA SER A 430 -3.17 -7.62 -23.57
C SER A 430 -4.33 -8.62 -23.51
N VAL A 431 -4.72 -9.18 -24.67
CA VAL A 431 -5.65 -10.33 -24.71
C VAL A 431 -5.14 -11.55 -23.95
N CYS A 432 -3.82 -11.71 -23.78
CA CYS A 432 -3.24 -12.77 -22.96
C CYS A 432 -3.80 -12.72 -21.53
N THR A 433 -4.11 -11.54 -20.99
CA THR A 433 -4.69 -11.38 -19.66
C THR A 433 -6.04 -12.12 -19.56
N PHE A 434 -6.89 -11.96 -20.57
CA PHE A 434 -8.21 -12.60 -20.58
C PHE A 434 -8.11 -14.09 -20.95
N LEU A 435 -7.16 -14.47 -21.80
CA LEU A 435 -6.87 -15.89 -22.07
C LEU A 435 -6.39 -16.60 -20.80
N SER A 436 -5.57 -15.95 -19.96
CA SER A 436 -5.17 -16.47 -18.64
C SER A 436 -6.38 -16.75 -17.75
N VAL A 437 -7.39 -15.88 -17.74
CA VAL A 437 -8.65 -16.13 -17.01
C VAL A 437 -9.34 -17.39 -17.51
N LEU A 438 -9.32 -17.65 -18.83
CA LEU A 438 -9.90 -18.87 -19.42
C LEU A 438 -9.12 -20.15 -19.08
N VAL A 439 -7.84 -20.06 -18.71
CA VAL A 439 -7.08 -21.22 -18.18
C VAL A 439 -7.74 -21.76 -16.91
N HIS A 440 -8.37 -20.88 -16.12
CA HIS A 440 -9.09 -21.22 -14.88
C HIS A 440 -10.60 -21.40 -15.09
N LEU A 441 -11.06 -21.57 -16.34
CA LEU A 441 -12.49 -21.70 -16.64
C LEU A 441 -13.14 -22.90 -15.95
N ASN A 442 -12.38 -23.97 -15.68
CA ASN A 442 -12.84 -25.12 -14.90
C ASN A 442 -13.32 -24.76 -13.48
N ILE A 443 -12.79 -23.69 -12.88
CA ILE A 443 -13.16 -23.19 -11.55
C ILE A 443 -14.41 -22.30 -11.63
N ILE A 444 -14.56 -21.55 -12.73
CA ILE A 444 -15.68 -20.62 -12.95
C ILE A 444 -16.95 -21.37 -13.38
N MET A 445 -16.82 -22.33 -14.30
CA MET A 445 -17.93 -23.02 -14.96
C MET A 445 -18.95 -23.71 -14.03
N PRO A 446 -18.57 -24.29 -12.87
CA PRO A 446 -19.53 -24.84 -11.93
C PRO A 446 -20.62 -23.84 -11.51
N GLN A 447 -20.29 -22.55 -11.45
CA GLN A 447 -21.18 -21.45 -11.03
C GLN A 447 -22.04 -20.89 -12.17
N LEU A 448 -21.70 -21.19 -13.43
CA LEU A 448 -22.38 -20.61 -14.59
C LEU A 448 -23.68 -21.35 -14.93
N LYS A 449 -24.68 -20.57 -15.37
CA LYS A 449 -25.88 -21.07 -16.05
C LYS A 449 -25.57 -21.34 -17.52
N GLU A 450 -26.39 -22.16 -18.17
CA GLU A 450 -26.27 -22.46 -19.61
C GLU A 450 -24.87 -22.96 -20.02
N LYS A 451 -24.34 -23.94 -19.28
CA LYS A 451 -22.97 -24.44 -19.43
C LYS A 451 -22.59 -24.77 -20.88
N ALA A 452 -23.51 -25.40 -21.62
CA ALA A 452 -23.37 -25.71 -23.04
C ALA A 452 -22.99 -24.50 -23.91
N LEU A 453 -23.74 -23.40 -23.77
CA LEU A 453 -23.50 -22.16 -24.50
C LEU A 453 -22.16 -21.53 -24.10
N GLN A 454 -21.83 -21.57 -22.82
CA GLN A 454 -20.57 -21.02 -22.31
C GLN A 454 -19.35 -21.82 -22.80
N TRP A 455 -19.46 -23.15 -22.89
CA TRP A 455 -18.42 -23.99 -23.50
C TRP A 455 -18.20 -23.64 -24.97
N ARG A 456 -19.29 -23.50 -25.74
CA ARG A 456 -19.21 -23.11 -27.15
C ARG A 456 -18.51 -21.75 -27.32
N LYS A 457 -18.97 -20.73 -26.59
CA LYS A 457 -18.33 -19.39 -26.60
C LYS A 457 -16.84 -19.46 -26.25
N ALA A 458 -16.47 -20.23 -25.23
CA ALA A 458 -15.08 -20.38 -24.81
C ALA A 458 -14.23 -21.02 -25.92
N LEU A 459 -14.69 -22.12 -26.51
CA LEU A 459 -13.95 -22.80 -27.57
C LEU A 459 -13.82 -21.93 -28.83
N ASP A 460 -14.89 -21.25 -29.24
CA ASP A 460 -14.88 -20.35 -30.40
C ASP A 460 -13.85 -19.22 -30.23
N VAL A 461 -13.87 -18.55 -29.07
CA VAL A 461 -12.92 -17.48 -28.74
C VAL A 461 -11.49 -18.02 -28.68
N ILE A 462 -11.25 -19.10 -27.94
CA ILE A 462 -9.89 -19.64 -27.76
C ILE A 462 -9.31 -20.08 -29.11
N LEU A 463 -10.08 -20.75 -29.96
CA LEU A 463 -9.64 -21.19 -31.28
C LEU A 463 -9.27 -20.01 -32.17
N GLN A 464 -10.05 -18.93 -32.17
CA GLN A 464 -9.71 -17.71 -32.90
C GLN A 464 -8.32 -17.19 -32.53
N TRP A 465 -7.97 -17.21 -31.23
CA TRP A 465 -6.67 -16.73 -30.75
C TRP A 465 -5.53 -17.73 -30.90
N CYS A 466 -5.81 -19.02 -31.05
CA CYS A 466 -4.81 -20.03 -31.40
C CYS A 466 -4.14 -19.77 -32.77
N PHE A 467 -4.80 -19.03 -33.64
CA PHE A 467 -4.29 -18.64 -34.96
C PHE A 467 -3.74 -17.20 -35.02
N SER A 468 -3.54 -16.54 -33.87
CA SER A 468 -2.96 -15.19 -33.82
C SER A 468 -1.54 -15.15 -34.43
N HIS A 469 -1.18 -14.06 -35.10
CA HIS A 469 0.20 -13.87 -35.57
C HIS A 469 1.21 -13.77 -34.42
N ASN A 470 0.77 -13.34 -33.23
CA ASN A 470 1.64 -13.20 -32.06
C ASN A 470 1.89 -14.55 -31.37
N PHE A 471 3.15 -14.95 -31.26
CA PHE A 471 3.55 -16.22 -30.64
C PHE A 471 3.06 -16.35 -29.18
N SER A 472 3.20 -15.30 -28.37
CA SER A 472 2.75 -15.34 -26.98
C SER A 472 1.24 -15.54 -26.91
N VAL A 473 0.46 -14.74 -27.65
CA VAL A 473 -1.01 -14.87 -27.68
C VAL A 473 -1.44 -16.29 -28.04
N ARG A 474 -0.81 -16.88 -29.07
CA ARG A 474 -1.06 -18.28 -29.43
C ARG A 474 -0.74 -19.24 -28.30
N LEU A 475 0.36 -19.04 -27.59
CA LEU A 475 0.75 -19.92 -26.49
C LEU A 475 -0.26 -19.90 -25.33
N TYR A 476 -0.74 -18.71 -24.94
CA TYR A 476 -1.80 -18.57 -23.94
C TYR A 476 -3.12 -19.19 -24.41
N ALA A 477 -3.48 -18.99 -25.69
CA ALA A 477 -4.67 -19.59 -26.27
C ALA A 477 -4.58 -21.13 -26.29
N LEU A 478 -3.45 -21.71 -26.69
CA LEU A 478 -3.23 -23.16 -26.67
C LEU A 478 -3.28 -23.73 -25.25
N LEU A 479 -2.75 -23.01 -24.26
CA LEU A 479 -2.84 -23.43 -22.86
C LEU A 479 -4.28 -23.42 -22.36
N ALA A 480 -5.02 -22.34 -22.63
CA ALA A 480 -6.45 -22.25 -22.32
C ALA A 480 -7.22 -23.36 -23.04
N LEU A 481 -6.93 -23.62 -24.31
CA LEU A 481 -7.54 -24.69 -25.10
C LEU A 481 -7.32 -26.05 -24.45
N LYS A 482 -6.07 -26.34 -24.02
CA LYS A 482 -5.74 -27.60 -23.35
C LYS A 482 -6.52 -27.78 -22.05
N ARG A 483 -6.65 -26.71 -21.24
CA ARG A 483 -7.40 -26.76 -19.97
C ARG A 483 -8.90 -26.92 -20.20
N VAL A 484 -9.49 -26.15 -21.12
CA VAL A 484 -10.93 -26.20 -21.43
C VAL A 484 -11.29 -27.52 -22.10
N TRP A 485 -10.51 -27.98 -23.07
CA TRP A 485 -10.70 -29.28 -23.73
C TRP A 485 -10.54 -30.45 -22.75
N GLY A 486 -9.74 -30.30 -21.70
CA GLY A 486 -9.64 -31.26 -20.61
C GLY A 486 -10.97 -31.54 -19.89
N LEU A 487 -11.97 -30.68 -20.03
CA LEU A 487 -13.25 -30.77 -19.33
C LEU A 487 -14.26 -31.58 -20.15
N GLU A 488 -14.85 -32.61 -19.53
CA GLU A 488 -15.75 -33.56 -20.22
C GLU A 488 -16.93 -32.86 -20.90
N GLY A 489 -17.55 -31.88 -20.23
CA GLY A 489 -18.66 -31.10 -20.79
C GLY A 489 -18.28 -30.29 -22.03
N ALA A 490 -17.06 -29.77 -22.12
CA ALA A 490 -16.60 -29.04 -23.30
C ALA A 490 -16.37 -29.98 -24.49
N ARG A 491 -15.88 -31.20 -24.24
CA ARG A 491 -15.71 -32.23 -25.29
C ARG A 491 -17.05 -32.71 -25.81
N ALA A 492 -17.98 -33.02 -24.90
CA ALA A 492 -19.32 -33.47 -25.26
C ALA A 492 -20.04 -32.44 -26.16
N GLU A 493 -20.02 -31.15 -25.80
CA GLU A 493 -20.63 -30.10 -26.63
C GLU A 493 -19.99 -29.95 -28.01
N ALA A 494 -18.66 -30.09 -28.10
CA ALA A 494 -17.95 -30.00 -29.36
C ALA A 494 -18.16 -31.23 -30.27
N GLU A 495 -18.50 -32.38 -29.70
CA GLU A 495 -18.76 -33.64 -30.41
C GLU A 495 -20.27 -33.83 -30.72
N GLU A 496 -21.18 -33.45 -29.81
CA GLU A 496 -22.66 -33.54 -29.96
C GLU A 496 -23.25 -32.40 -30.80
N GLY A 497 -22.59 -31.24 -30.86
CA GLY A 497 -22.96 -30.13 -31.74
C GLY A 497 -22.94 -30.50 -33.24
N ALA A 498 -22.50 -31.70 -33.61
CA ALA A 498 -22.45 -32.23 -34.97
C ALA A 498 -23.83 -32.52 -35.61
N GLY A 499 -24.95 -32.45 -34.88
CA GLY A 499 -26.27 -32.86 -35.37
C GLY A 499 -27.26 -31.77 -35.82
N GLY A 500 -26.95 -30.47 -35.61
CA GLY A 500 -27.84 -29.36 -35.97
C GLY A 500 -27.39 -28.59 -37.23
N PRO A 501 -28.29 -27.86 -37.93
CA PRO A 501 -27.94 -27.11 -39.15
C PRO A 501 -26.93 -25.96 -38.94
N ASP A 502 -26.75 -25.49 -37.70
CA ASP A 502 -25.69 -24.54 -37.26
C ASP A 502 -24.55 -25.25 -36.51
N GLY A 503 -24.44 -26.57 -36.66
CA GLY A 503 -23.58 -27.43 -35.87
C GLY A 503 -22.10 -27.37 -36.26
N LEU A 504 -21.25 -26.96 -35.32
CA LEU A 504 -19.78 -26.94 -35.42
C LEU A 504 -19.17 -28.36 -35.40
N GLY A 505 -19.70 -29.30 -36.19
CA GLY A 505 -19.29 -30.71 -36.23
C GLY A 505 -17.83 -30.98 -36.66
N GLY A 506 -17.08 -29.94 -37.02
CA GLY A 506 -15.64 -30.00 -37.28
C GLY A 506 -14.75 -29.50 -36.14
N LEU A 507 -15.33 -28.90 -35.09
CA LEU A 507 -14.57 -28.19 -34.05
C LEU A 507 -13.69 -29.14 -33.25
N ALA A 508 -14.22 -30.31 -32.86
CA ALA A 508 -13.45 -31.33 -32.14
C ALA A 508 -12.20 -31.78 -32.91
N THR A 509 -12.29 -31.91 -34.24
CA THR A 509 -11.15 -32.25 -35.10
C THR A 509 -10.12 -31.12 -35.12
N VAL A 510 -10.57 -29.86 -35.24
CA VAL A 510 -9.68 -28.68 -35.20
C VAL A 510 -8.98 -28.57 -33.85
N VAL A 511 -9.70 -28.73 -32.74
CA VAL A 511 -9.11 -28.69 -31.39
C VAL A 511 -8.06 -29.79 -31.22
N LYS A 512 -8.38 -31.05 -31.60
CA LYS A 512 -7.44 -32.17 -31.55
C LYS A 512 -6.20 -31.89 -32.40
N ALA A 513 -6.36 -31.29 -33.59
CA ALA A 513 -5.24 -30.91 -34.44
C ALA A 513 -4.36 -29.80 -33.83
N CYS A 514 -4.96 -28.74 -33.26
CA CYS A 514 -4.23 -27.67 -32.59
C CYS A 514 -3.43 -28.17 -31.38
N LEU A 515 -4.03 -29.05 -30.56
CA LEU A 515 -3.35 -29.64 -29.40
C LEU A 515 -2.27 -30.63 -29.81
N HIS A 516 -2.54 -31.51 -30.77
CA HIS A 516 -1.53 -32.41 -31.31
C HIS A 516 -0.37 -31.64 -31.93
N GLN A 517 -0.63 -30.51 -32.60
CA GLN A 517 0.42 -29.64 -33.11
C GLN A 517 1.24 -29.04 -31.95
N ALA A 518 0.60 -28.52 -30.90
CA ALA A 518 1.30 -27.99 -29.73
C ALA A 518 2.12 -29.06 -29.00
N GLU A 519 1.66 -30.31 -28.97
CA GLU A 519 2.38 -31.44 -28.40
C GLU A 519 3.49 -31.96 -29.33
N ALA A 520 3.28 -31.99 -30.64
CA ALA A 520 4.31 -32.35 -31.62
C ALA A 520 5.45 -31.31 -31.69
N MET A 521 5.17 -30.06 -31.31
CA MET A 521 6.19 -29.02 -31.11
C MET A 521 7.24 -29.40 -30.04
N GLN A 522 7.00 -30.44 -29.21
CA GLN A 522 7.97 -31.01 -28.25
C GLN A 522 9.34 -31.33 -28.89
N SER A 523 9.38 -31.62 -30.20
CA SER A 523 10.59 -31.93 -30.95
C SER A 523 11.37 -30.71 -31.50
N THR A 524 10.86 -29.48 -31.32
CA THR A 524 11.39 -28.27 -31.99
C THR A 524 11.84 -27.15 -31.02
N GLY A 525 13.12 -27.18 -30.64
CA GLY A 525 13.87 -26.02 -30.10
C GLY A 525 13.19 -25.19 -29.00
N ASN A 526 13.18 -23.85 -29.16
CA ASN A 526 12.70 -22.89 -28.16
C ASN A 526 11.19 -22.92 -27.91
N ALA A 527 10.38 -23.38 -28.87
CA ALA A 527 8.93 -23.44 -28.70
C ALA A 527 8.51 -24.55 -27.71
N SER A 528 9.18 -25.71 -27.77
CA SER A 528 9.04 -26.80 -26.80
C SER A 528 9.30 -26.33 -25.37
N LYS A 529 10.42 -25.62 -25.14
CA LYS A 529 10.77 -25.07 -23.83
C LYS A 529 9.72 -24.09 -23.30
N ASN A 530 9.23 -23.18 -24.15
CA ASN A 530 8.22 -22.20 -23.75
C ASN A 530 6.86 -22.86 -23.43
N TRP A 531 6.48 -23.91 -24.18
CA TRP A 531 5.27 -24.67 -23.92
C TRP A 531 5.30 -25.42 -22.58
N THR A 532 6.43 -26.04 -22.23
CA THR A 532 6.61 -26.66 -20.91
C THR A 532 6.62 -25.59 -19.80
N ARG A 533 7.38 -24.51 -19.97
CA ARG A 533 7.51 -23.43 -18.99
C ARG A 533 6.20 -22.77 -18.60
N ILE A 534 5.32 -22.48 -19.56
CA ILE A 534 4.02 -21.87 -19.26
C ILE A 534 3.08 -22.84 -18.52
N GLN A 535 3.16 -24.15 -18.81
CA GLN A 535 2.36 -25.16 -18.11
C GLN A 535 2.82 -25.37 -16.66
N ASP A 536 4.13 -25.34 -16.44
CA ASP A 536 4.75 -25.53 -15.12
C ASP A 536 4.78 -24.24 -14.28
N HIS A 537 4.44 -23.10 -14.87
CA HIS A 537 4.40 -21.81 -14.18
C HIS A 537 3.39 -21.84 -13.02
N PHE A 538 3.75 -21.26 -11.87
CA PHE A 538 2.97 -21.37 -10.63
C PHE A 538 1.48 -21.02 -10.82
N PHE A 539 1.20 -19.93 -11.55
CA PHE A 539 -0.15 -19.42 -11.76
C PHE A 539 -1.03 -20.35 -12.63
N PHE A 540 -0.44 -21.06 -13.60
CA PHE A 540 -1.19 -21.91 -14.53
C PHE A 540 -1.13 -23.39 -14.18
N GLY A 541 -0.10 -23.81 -13.46
CA GLY A 541 0.19 -25.21 -13.14
C GLY A 541 -0.46 -25.67 -11.84
N VAL A 542 -0.17 -24.98 -10.73
CA VAL A 542 -0.49 -25.43 -9.37
C VAL A 542 -1.49 -24.52 -8.66
N PHE A 543 -1.45 -23.21 -8.94
CA PHE A 543 -2.31 -22.21 -8.29
C PHE A 543 -3.80 -22.49 -8.52
N HIS A 544 -4.56 -22.50 -7.42
CA HIS A 544 -6.00 -22.63 -7.44
C HIS A 544 -6.68 -21.37 -6.84
N PRO A 545 -7.24 -20.48 -7.67
CA PRO A 545 -7.83 -19.19 -7.28
C PRO A 545 -8.70 -19.15 -6.01
N VAL A 546 -9.54 -20.16 -5.75
CA VAL A 546 -10.42 -20.21 -4.57
C VAL A 546 -9.74 -20.85 -3.34
N ARG A 547 -9.13 -22.03 -3.52
CA ARG A 547 -8.45 -22.79 -2.45
C ARG A 547 -7.27 -22.03 -1.84
N ASP A 548 -6.50 -21.34 -2.67
CA ASP A 548 -5.31 -20.61 -2.26
C ASP A 548 -5.61 -19.16 -1.83
N TYR A 549 -6.89 -18.82 -1.66
CA TYR A 549 -7.33 -17.48 -1.29
C TYR A 549 -7.14 -17.23 0.21
N SER A 550 -6.01 -16.62 0.56
CA SER A 550 -5.61 -16.30 1.94
C SER A 550 -4.79 -15.01 2.00
N VAL A 551 -4.70 -14.40 3.20
CA VAL A 551 -3.85 -13.21 3.43
C VAL A 551 -2.38 -13.55 3.14
N GLU A 552 -1.89 -14.69 3.63
CA GLU A 552 -0.55 -15.19 3.34
C GLU A 552 -0.28 -15.27 1.83
N THR A 553 -1.20 -15.85 1.06
CA THR A 553 -0.98 -15.96 -0.38
C THR A 553 -0.98 -14.58 -1.05
N ILE A 554 -1.92 -13.70 -0.72
CA ILE A 554 -2.02 -12.35 -1.32
C ILE A 554 -0.77 -11.50 -1.03
N PHE A 555 -0.30 -11.49 0.22
CA PHE A 555 0.71 -10.53 0.68
C PHE A 555 2.13 -11.10 0.79
N TYR A 556 2.30 -12.43 0.79
CA TYR A 556 3.61 -13.09 0.93
C TYR A 556 3.93 -14.02 -0.24
N THR A 557 3.14 -15.08 -0.44
CA THR A 557 3.47 -16.14 -1.42
C THR A 557 3.45 -15.61 -2.86
N PHE A 558 2.41 -14.85 -3.24
CA PHE A 558 2.24 -14.40 -4.61
C PHE A 558 3.27 -13.33 -5.03
N PRO A 559 3.60 -12.32 -4.20
CA PRO A 559 4.73 -11.43 -4.46
C PRO A 559 6.06 -12.17 -4.62
N SER A 560 6.29 -13.20 -3.81
CA SER A 560 7.50 -14.03 -3.87
C SER A 560 7.61 -14.81 -5.18
N LEU A 561 6.55 -15.52 -5.56
CA LEU A 561 6.50 -16.32 -6.79
C LEU A 561 6.51 -15.48 -8.07
N SER A 562 6.16 -14.20 -7.98
CA SER A 562 6.12 -13.27 -9.11
C SER A 562 7.30 -12.29 -9.17
N GLU A 563 8.39 -12.61 -8.45
CA GLU A 563 9.66 -11.86 -8.44
C GLU A 563 9.54 -10.37 -8.08
N VAL A 564 8.56 -10.04 -7.24
CA VAL A 564 8.53 -8.73 -6.56
C VAL A 564 9.59 -8.73 -5.46
N PHE A 565 10.27 -7.60 -5.23
CA PHE A 565 11.31 -7.54 -4.19
C PHE A 565 10.81 -7.95 -2.80
N GLU A 566 11.72 -8.53 -2.01
CA GLU A 566 11.46 -9.10 -0.68
C GLU A 566 10.88 -8.09 0.32
N ASP A 567 11.20 -6.79 0.16
CA ASP A 567 10.66 -5.70 0.98
C ASP A 567 9.15 -5.45 0.74
N GLU A 568 8.56 -6.06 -0.28
CA GLU A 568 7.11 -6.06 -0.49
C GLU A 568 6.38 -7.21 0.19
N TRP A 569 7.09 -8.27 0.60
CA TRP A 569 6.49 -9.49 1.14
C TRP A 569 6.13 -9.31 2.61
N ILE A 570 4.83 -9.37 2.95
CA ILE A 570 4.35 -9.22 4.33
C ILE A 570 4.07 -10.61 4.93
N PRO A 571 4.95 -11.14 5.79
CA PRO A 571 4.78 -12.48 6.35
C PRO A 571 3.64 -12.54 7.38
N PRO A 572 2.96 -13.69 7.53
CA PRO A 572 1.82 -13.84 8.45
C PRO A 572 2.10 -13.47 9.90
N TRP A 573 3.33 -13.69 10.38
CA TRP A 573 3.70 -13.40 11.77
C TRP A 573 3.54 -11.92 12.15
N LYS A 574 3.60 -10.99 11.18
CA LYS A 574 3.37 -9.56 11.44
C LYS A 574 1.93 -9.32 11.86
N PHE A 575 0.97 -9.99 11.23
CA PHE A 575 -0.44 -9.93 11.61
C PHE A 575 -0.73 -10.67 12.92
N GLU A 576 0.07 -11.69 13.26
CA GLU A 576 -0.12 -12.45 14.51
C GLU A 576 0.43 -11.72 15.74
N LYS A 577 1.49 -10.90 15.58
CA LYS A 577 2.24 -10.32 16.70
C LYS A 577 2.09 -8.81 16.86
N LEU A 578 1.90 -8.08 15.77
CA LEU A 578 2.04 -6.61 15.79
C LEU A 578 0.69 -5.88 15.81
N VAL A 579 -0.39 -6.55 15.42
CA VAL A 579 -1.73 -5.96 15.26
C VAL A 579 -2.81 -6.96 15.63
N ASP A 580 -4.00 -6.46 15.93
CA ASP A 580 -5.19 -7.28 16.15
C ASP A 580 -5.88 -7.61 14.82
N PHE A 581 -5.52 -8.76 14.23
CA PHE A 581 -6.06 -9.22 12.96
C PHE A 581 -7.27 -10.16 13.15
N SER A 582 -8.42 -9.79 12.57
CA SER A 582 -9.63 -10.61 12.62
C SER A 582 -9.66 -11.63 11.49
N GLN A 583 -9.46 -12.90 11.81
CA GLN A 583 -9.57 -13.98 10.83
C GLN A 583 -11.03 -14.23 10.42
N SER A 584 -11.25 -14.57 9.15
CA SER A 584 -12.59 -14.91 8.63
C SER A 584 -12.52 -16.23 7.85
N ALA A 585 -13.60 -17.00 7.83
CA ALA A 585 -13.67 -18.22 7.02
C ALA A 585 -13.51 -17.94 5.52
N SER A 586 -13.94 -16.76 5.06
CA SER A 586 -13.82 -16.31 3.67
C SER A 586 -12.41 -15.86 3.27
N LEU A 587 -11.57 -15.51 4.24
CA LEU A 587 -10.19 -15.08 4.02
C LEU A 587 -9.35 -15.44 5.26
N PRO A 588 -8.79 -16.65 5.32
CA PRO A 588 -7.92 -17.08 6.41
C PRO A 588 -6.58 -16.33 6.36
N LEU A 589 -5.95 -16.19 7.53
CA LEU A 589 -4.64 -15.55 7.62
C LEU A 589 -3.55 -16.37 6.92
N ARG A 590 -3.54 -17.68 7.15
CA ARG A 590 -2.60 -18.63 6.53
C ARG A 590 -3.27 -19.43 5.43
N ASN A 591 -2.52 -19.83 4.41
CA ASN A 591 -3.04 -20.73 3.38
C ASN A 591 -3.20 -22.13 4.00
N PRO A 592 -4.38 -22.75 3.94
CA PRO A 592 -4.58 -24.10 4.46
C PRO A 592 -3.81 -25.18 3.68
N VAL A 593 -3.34 -24.87 2.46
CA VAL A 593 -2.67 -25.82 1.56
C VAL A 593 -1.23 -25.35 1.27
N PRO A 594 -0.20 -26.19 1.49
CA PRO A 594 1.18 -25.77 1.36
C PRO A 594 1.72 -25.82 -0.08
N ASP A 595 0.97 -26.38 -1.05
CA ASP A 595 1.43 -26.66 -2.42
C ASP A 595 2.15 -25.47 -3.06
N LEU A 596 1.57 -24.27 -2.97
CA LEU A 596 2.16 -23.05 -3.55
C LEU A 596 3.44 -22.60 -2.84
N SER A 597 3.51 -22.75 -1.52
CA SER A 597 4.66 -22.31 -0.71
C SER A 597 5.93 -23.10 -1.00
N GLN A 598 5.79 -24.28 -1.61
CA GLN A 598 6.90 -25.17 -1.97
C GLN A 598 7.46 -24.92 -3.37
N ILE A 599 6.79 -24.08 -4.17
CA ILE A 599 7.19 -23.77 -5.54
C ILE A 599 8.27 -22.71 -5.53
N GLN A 600 9.26 -22.86 -6.42
CA GLN A 600 10.24 -21.82 -6.70
C GLN A 600 9.72 -20.90 -7.81
N PRO A 601 10.07 -19.59 -7.81
CA PRO A 601 9.76 -18.70 -8.91
C PRO A 601 10.23 -19.31 -10.24
N GLY A 602 9.32 -19.39 -11.22
CA GLY A 602 9.60 -20.00 -12.52
C GLY A 602 10.13 -19.01 -13.54
N ASP A 603 10.87 -19.49 -14.54
CA ASP A 603 11.44 -18.67 -15.63
C ASP A 603 10.40 -18.02 -16.58
N TRP A 604 9.11 -18.35 -16.44
CA TRP A 604 8.06 -17.86 -17.34
C TRP A 604 7.46 -16.55 -16.85
N ILE A 605 7.43 -15.54 -17.72
CA ILE A 605 6.84 -14.24 -17.42
C ILE A 605 5.86 -13.87 -18.53
N GLN A 606 4.65 -13.46 -18.15
CA GLN A 606 3.69 -12.85 -19.07
C GLN A 606 4.21 -11.49 -19.56
N GLN A 607 4.87 -11.48 -20.72
CA GLN A 607 5.45 -10.27 -21.30
C GLN A 607 4.51 -9.59 -22.30
N ASP A 608 4.29 -8.28 -22.12
CA ASP A 608 3.76 -7.41 -23.17
C ASP A 608 4.89 -6.90 -24.07
N LYS A 609 5.40 -7.76 -24.94
CA LYS A 609 6.38 -7.33 -25.94
C LYS A 609 5.72 -6.40 -26.96
N GLY A 610 6.05 -5.11 -26.88
CA GLY A 610 6.24 -4.29 -28.07
C GLY A 610 7.70 -3.86 -28.06
N ASP A 611 8.41 -4.15 -29.15
CA ASP A 611 9.85 -4.06 -29.35
C ASP A 611 10.59 -2.92 -28.61
N GLN A 612 11.85 -3.22 -28.27
CA GLN A 612 12.87 -2.42 -27.55
C GLN A 612 12.95 -2.70 -26.04
N ASP A 613 13.53 -3.85 -25.68
CA ASP A 613 14.50 -4.00 -24.57
C ASP A 613 14.91 -5.48 -24.47
N GLY A 614 15.61 -5.93 -25.51
CA GLY A 614 16.22 -7.25 -25.55
C GLY A 614 17.71 -7.12 -25.79
N GLU A 615 18.46 -6.53 -24.86
CA GLU A 615 19.92 -6.51 -25.00
C GLU A 615 20.75 -6.88 -23.75
N GLU A 616 20.17 -7.24 -22.60
CA GLU A 616 21.00 -7.49 -21.40
C GLU A 616 20.92 -8.86 -20.72
N ARG A 617 20.20 -9.87 -21.25
CA ARG A 617 20.20 -11.20 -20.58
C ARG A 617 20.53 -12.44 -21.41
N TRP A 618 20.93 -12.30 -22.67
CA TRP A 618 21.38 -13.45 -23.47
C TRP A 618 22.59 -13.07 -24.34
N ALA A 619 23.71 -12.75 -23.68
CA ALA A 619 25.01 -12.91 -24.30
C ALA A 619 25.28 -14.41 -24.42
N GLU A 620 24.80 -15.05 -25.49
CA GLU A 620 25.49 -16.16 -26.15
C GLU A 620 24.84 -16.51 -27.50
N VAL A 621 25.49 -15.96 -28.54
CA VAL A 621 25.70 -16.59 -29.86
C VAL A 621 24.46 -16.99 -30.66
N GLN A 622 23.90 -16.02 -31.37
CA GLN A 622 23.67 -16.22 -32.79
C GLN A 622 24.47 -15.16 -33.55
N LYS A 623 25.74 -15.47 -33.84
CA LYS A 623 26.50 -14.69 -34.82
C LYS A 623 25.71 -14.74 -36.12
N LYS A 624 25.15 -13.60 -36.52
CA LYS A 624 24.87 -13.29 -37.93
C LYS A 624 26.06 -13.86 -38.71
N MET A 625 25.81 -14.79 -39.62
CA MET A 625 26.84 -15.21 -40.58
C MET A 625 27.17 -14.00 -41.43
N THR A 626 28.16 -13.22 -41.00
CA THR A 626 28.88 -12.32 -41.88
C THR A 626 29.54 -13.22 -42.93
N PRO A 627 29.33 -13.01 -44.23
CA PRO A 627 30.02 -13.81 -45.23
C PRO A 627 31.51 -13.63 -44.99
N TRP A 628 32.19 -14.73 -44.68
CA TRP A 628 33.63 -14.73 -44.49
C TRP A 628 34.28 -14.34 -45.82
N ARG A 629 34.91 -13.16 -45.85
CA ARG A 629 35.84 -12.80 -46.94
C ARG A 629 37.13 -13.58 -46.73
N LEU A 630 37.16 -14.82 -47.22
CA LEU A 630 38.40 -15.53 -47.45
C LEU A 630 38.49 -15.83 -48.95
N GLY A 631 39.48 -15.22 -49.58
CA GLY A 631 40.10 -15.69 -50.82
C GLY A 631 39.22 -15.73 -52.06
N ILE A 632 38.88 -14.57 -52.62
CA ILE A 632 38.73 -14.44 -54.07
C ILE A 632 39.61 -13.27 -54.51
N GLN A 633 40.91 -13.55 -54.59
CA GLN A 633 41.77 -12.91 -55.56
C GLN A 633 41.23 -13.36 -56.93
N GLU A 634 41.08 -12.41 -57.87
CA GLU A 634 40.44 -12.57 -59.18
C GLU A 634 38.93 -12.35 -59.22
N GLN A 635 38.50 -11.09 -59.41
CA GLN A 635 37.73 -10.64 -60.58
C GLN A 635 37.22 -9.20 -60.41
N GLY A 636 37.60 -8.32 -61.36
CA GLY A 636 36.89 -7.08 -61.70
C GLY A 636 37.35 -5.78 -61.01
N PRO A 637 37.83 -4.75 -61.75
CA PRO A 637 38.16 -3.42 -61.22
C PRO A 637 36.95 -2.59 -60.76
N GLU A 638 35.74 -3.14 -60.70
CA GLU A 638 34.49 -2.38 -60.52
C GLU A 638 34.03 -2.22 -59.06
N LEU A 639 34.69 -2.88 -58.11
CA LEU A 639 34.33 -2.78 -56.69
C LEU A 639 34.91 -1.53 -55.98
N GLY A 640 35.78 -0.76 -56.65
CA GLY A 640 36.36 0.47 -56.12
C GLY A 640 35.55 1.76 -56.38
N LEU A 641 34.42 1.70 -57.08
CA LEU A 641 33.66 2.90 -57.47
C LEU A 641 32.49 3.22 -56.51
N VAL A 642 32.25 4.52 -56.33
CA VAL A 642 31.24 5.13 -55.44
C VAL A 642 29.81 4.75 -55.89
N PRO A 643 28.84 4.53 -54.95
CA PRO A 643 27.54 3.90 -55.23
C PRO A 643 26.72 4.52 -56.39
N GLN A 644 26.82 5.83 -56.62
CA GLN A 644 26.07 6.51 -57.68
C GLN A 644 26.53 6.13 -59.10
N GLN A 645 27.79 5.71 -59.29
CA GLN A 645 28.29 5.27 -60.60
C GLN A 645 27.87 3.82 -60.94
N ARG A 646 27.57 2.98 -59.95
CA ARG A 646 27.00 1.63 -60.19
C ARG A 646 25.57 1.69 -60.69
N ALA A 647 24.77 2.59 -60.14
CA ALA A 647 23.37 2.76 -60.54
C ALA A 647 23.21 3.28 -61.99
N ALA A 648 24.22 4.00 -62.52
CA ALA A 648 24.19 4.52 -63.89
C ALA A 648 24.54 3.46 -64.95
N ARG A 649 25.30 2.40 -64.60
CA ARG A 649 25.68 1.32 -65.54
C ARG A 649 24.73 0.12 -65.53
N LEU A 650 24.04 -0.14 -64.42
CA LEU A 650 22.94 -1.10 -64.37
C LEU A 650 21.68 -0.43 -64.93
N GLY A 651 21.62 -0.32 -66.25
CA GLY A 651 20.47 0.22 -66.96
C GLY A 651 19.16 -0.41 -66.47
N LYS A 652 18.11 0.42 -66.38
CA LYS A 652 16.74 0.05 -65.95
C LYS A 652 16.21 -1.17 -66.73
N LEU A 653 16.51 -2.38 -66.29
CA LEU A 653 15.82 -3.59 -66.71
C LEU A 653 14.55 -3.74 -65.86
N HIS A 654 13.48 -3.13 -66.32
CA HIS A 654 12.13 -3.48 -65.89
C HIS A 654 11.86 -4.90 -66.40
N SER A 655 11.39 -5.79 -65.51
CA SER A 655 10.97 -7.20 -65.74
C SER A 655 11.97 -8.33 -65.44
N SER A 656 12.40 -8.46 -64.19
CA SER A 656 12.76 -9.80 -63.68
C SER A 656 12.36 -9.97 -62.21
N LEU A 657 11.56 -11.00 -61.96
CA LEU A 657 11.14 -11.43 -60.62
C LEU A 657 12.35 -12.08 -59.92
N LEU A 658 12.77 -11.52 -58.79
CA LEU A 658 13.84 -12.09 -57.97
C LEU A 658 13.20 -12.95 -56.88
N VAL A 659 13.20 -14.27 -57.08
CA VAL A 659 12.71 -15.23 -56.08
C VAL A 659 13.87 -15.61 -55.18
N VAL A 660 13.77 -15.27 -53.90
CA VAL A 660 14.69 -15.73 -52.86
C VAL A 660 13.95 -16.76 -52.02
N ALA A 661 14.20 -18.04 -52.28
CA ALA A 661 13.70 -19.14 -51.46
C ALA A 661 14.75 -19.54 -50.42
N SER A 662 14.37 -19.55 -49.14
CA SER A 662 15.16 -20.16 -48.07
C SER A 662 14.66 -21.57 -47.85
N LEU A 663 15.47 -22.58 -48.21
CA LEU A 663 15.19 -23.97 -47.86
C LEU A 663 15.57 -24.17 -46.39
N ILE A 664 14.60 -23.96 -45.50
CA ILE A 664 14.70 -24.35 -44.10
C ILE A 664 13.74 -25.52 -43.90
N ASP A 665 14.29 -26.67 -43.55
CA ASP A 665 13.50 -27.83 -43.09
C ASP A 665 13.02 -27.58 -41.65
N LYS A 666 12.08 -26.64 -41.51
CA LYS A 666 11.36 -26.35 -40.28
C LYS A 666 9.87 -26.34 -40.60
N PRO A 667 9.01 -26.92 -39.75
CA PRO A 667 7.57 -26.72 -39.89
C PRO A 667 7.29 -25.21 -39.93
N THR A 668 6.41 -24.79 -40.84
CA THR A 668 6.06 -23.39 -41.07
C THR A 668 5.76 -22.72 -39.72
N ASN A 669 6.48 -21.62 -39.44
CA ASN A 669 6.15 -20.76 -38.32
C ASN A 669 4.80 -20.13 -38.66
N LEU A 670 3.72 -20.73 -38.16
CA LEU A 670 2.33 -20.40 -38.46
C LEU A 670 2.10 -18.87 -38.51
N GLY A 671 1.84 -18.41 -39.74
CA GLY A 671 1.79 -17.01 -40.15
C GLY A 671 2.29 -16.80 -41.59
N GLY A 672 3.01 -17.78 -42.15
CA GLY A 672 3.52 -17.80 -43.52
C GLY A 672 4.72 -18.73 -43.63
#